data_AF-A0A1H7QVZ7-F1
#
_entry.id   AF-A0A1H7QVZ7-F1
#
_cell.length_a   1.000
_cell.length_b   1.000
_cell.length_c   1.000
_cell.angle_alpha   90.00
_cell.angle_beta   90.00
_cell.angle_gamma   90.00
#
_symmetry.space_group_name_H-M   'P 1'
#
loop_
_entity.id
_entity.type
_entity.pdbx_description
1 polymer ?
#
loop_
_entity_poly.entity_id
_entity_poly.type
_entity_poly.pdbx_seq_one_letter_code
_entity_poly.pdbx_strand_id
1 'polypeptide(L)'
;MFAFALVVSVVAMVQVSAVPAWNQQTEFEHLTEAESDFAAFDESVSKAVDNRQTRATIDAGVDYPTRALFLSPAAGSGNLRTTAPATARIDGAVATGEAGTYWDGSEHTFDTQQFVYRPDYRYLQSEPALVHEGTTQYTAYAGSEVGATQSLIDGTKISLVFLEGNIDTSAGEAQTFSVVPLSSGTDYITVSDTGTPITISVPTRLSESTWRSMLASEPNVQSITYTNGTDYNTLTVELAPGKTYDLQLSRVGIDTPGATQEPAYIVDVEGDDAVVPPGATHRAVVEVRDAQNNPVPNAVVKASTGLTAESGRVAARDTGTISTVTDSDGRATFVYTATSSIDGVTADQFDVIVENSSGAEVDRVTFDVQLQQGGITDPLRGLVAAIGDPGFAYADVDENGEFNGADYRVNDTGSGSDVVYDAGSDRLVVPPSVGTIATDGDVTLEGEGVSLHVDVVTTGSNSEITVDAHSKSVEAVGVGLLSVKGKDVEVTAGDEIDLSGASINQGGKGDITVSTTNDLDLDNAGISSIESNRDITVESTSGVISARSADLSGNGDVSVIGENGVDLTGAAVSGVKDNRGIYIDSASGGINLNGVVILGDGGSEIDAEANIYVVGSNIASSKGSANSDVIMTSHTGMVSGREAAISAKRDVVITAATRISLPNSSIEDKDSPELNAPVVET
;
A
#
# COMPACT_ATOMS: atom_id res chain seq x y z
N MET A 1 82.90 -8.20 32.09
CA MET A 1 82.36 -9.50 31.62
C MET A 1 81.13 -9.93 32.42
N PHE A 2 81.20 -9.99 33.76
CA PHE A 2 80.08 -10.42 34.61
C PHE A 2 78.81 -9.53 34.52
N ALA A 3 78.99 -8.20 34.53
CA ALA A 3 77.87 -7.26 34.38
C ALA A 3 77.18 -7.36 33.02
N PHE A 4 77.94 -7.64 31.95
CA PHE A 4 77.38 -7.84 30.61
C PHE A 4 76.59 -9.15 30.52
N ALA A 5 77.14 -10.24 31.06
CA ALA A 5 76.43 -11.52 31.13
C ALA A 5 75.12 -11.39 31.95
N LEU A 6 75.14 -10.65 33.07
CA LEU A 6 73.96 -10.41 33.89
C LEU A 6 72.89 -9.61 33.13
N VAL A 7 73.26 -8.56 32.41
CA VAL A 7 72.33 -7.78 31.58
C VAL A 7 71.73 -8.65 30.46
N VAL A 8 72.55 -9.43 29.77
CA VAL A 8 72.07 -10.36 28.72
C VAL A 8 71.14 -11.42 29.30
N SER A 9 71.43 -11.97 30.49
CA SER A 9 70.55 -12.93 31.17
C SER A 9 69.21 -12.32 31.58
N VAL A 10 69.18 -11.07 32.06
CA VAL A 10 67.93 -10.37 32.41
C VAL A 10 67.12 -10.10 31.14
N VAL A 11 67.75 -9.61 30.06
CA VAL A 11 67.08 -9.38 28.77
C VAL A 11 66.52 -10.70 28.22
N ALA A 12 67.28 -11.79 28.26
CA ALA A 12 66.81 -13.11 27.84
C ALA A 12 65.63 -13.60 28.71
N MET A 13 65.66 -13.37 30.02
CA MET A 13 64.56 -13.76 30.91
C MET A 13 63.28 -12.96 30.61
N VAL A 14 63.40 -11.66 30.37
CA VAL A 14 62.26 -10.82 29.95
C VAL A 14 61.74 -11.23 28.57
N GLN A 15 62.62 -11.58 27.63
CA GLN A 15 62.26 -12.08 26.30
C GLN A 15 61.47 -13.40 26.36
N VAL A 16 61.75 -14.28 27.32
CA VAL A 16 61.08 -15.59 27.46
C VAL A 16 59.79 -15.51 28.29
N SER A 17 59.65 -14.53 29.18
CA SER A 17 58.50 -14.44 30.10
C SER A 17 57.57 -13.27 29.79
N ALA A 18 58.08 -12.04 29.75
CA ALA A 18 57.26 -10.85 29.63
C ALA A 18 56.83 -10.59 28.19
N VAL A 19 57.69 -10.81 27.19
CA VAL A 19 57.34 -10.58 25.77
C VAL A 19 56.14 -11.43 25.31
N PRO A 20 56.07 -12.75 25.61
CA PRO A 20 54.87 -13.54 25.31
C PRO A 20 53.60 -13.00 25.98
N ALA A 21 53.67 -12.65 27.28
CA ALA A 21 52.52 -12.11 28.00
C ALA A 21 52.05 -10.76 27.44
N TRP A 22 53.00 -9.89 27.05
CA TRP A 22 52.67 -8.62 26.42
C TRP A 22 52.08 -8.78 25.02
N ASN A 23 52.56 -9.75 24.23
CA ASN A 23 51.99 -10.04 22.91
C ASN A 23 50.61 -10.68 23.02
N GLN A 24 50.39 -11.53 24.02
CA GLN A 24 49.07 -12.07 24.33
C GLN A 24 48.06 -10.95 24.67
N GLN A 25 48.49 -9.92 25.40
CA GLN A 25 47.65 -8.75 25.67
C GLN A 25 47.31 -7.99 24.37
N THR A 26 48.28 -7.78 23.48
CA THR A 26 48.04 -7.14 22.18
C THR A 26 47.07 -7.96 21.31
N GLU A 27 47.17 -9.28 21.28
CA GLU A 27 46.22 -10.14 20.56
C GLU A 27 44.81 -10.11 21.17
N PHE A 28 44.70 -9.98 22.50
CA PHE A 28 43.40 -9.83 23.17
C PHE A 28 42.75 -8.46 22.88
N GLU A 29 43.54 -7.40 22.84
CA GLU A 29 43.10 -6.06 22.42
C GLU A 29 42.58 -6.08 20.98
N HIS A 30 43.36 -6.66 20.06
CA HIS A 30 42.93 -6.83 18.67
C HIS A 30 41.68 -7.74 18.54
N LEU A 31 41.53 -8.78 19.36
CA LEU A 31 40.30 -9.58 19.38
C LEU A 31 39.09 -8.73 19.78
N THR A 32 39.23 -7.84 20.75
CA THR A 32 38.15 -6.94 21.18
C THR A 32 37.78 -5.95 20.07
N GLU A 33 38.77 -5.44 19.33
CA GLU A 33 38.56 -4.59 18.16
C GLU A 33 37.86 -5.36 17.04
N ALA A 34 38.30 -6.60 16.74
CA ALA A 34 37.67 -7.46 15.76
C ALA A 34 36.22 -7.83 16.12
N GLU A 35 35.91 -8.05 17.41
CA GLU A 35 34.51 -8.25 17.86
C GLU A 35 33.66 -7.00 17.64
N SER A 36 34.22 -5.80 17.83
CA SER A 36 33.55 -4.54 17.50
C SER A 36 33.33 -4.37 16.00
N ASP A 37 34.33 -4.69 15.18
CA ASP A 37 34.23 -4.67 13.71
C ASP A 37 33.17 -5.67 13.22
N PHE A 38 33.08 -6.83 13.86
CA PHE A 38 32.09 -7.85 13.53
C PHE A 38 30.66 -7.42 13.88
N ALA A 39 30.48 -6.72 15.01
CA ALA A 39 29.18 -6.11 15.34
C ALA A 39 28.80 -5.01 14.32
N ALA A 40 29.76 -4.24 13.81
CA ALA A 40 29.51 -3.27 12.74
C ALA A 40 29.20 -3.97 11.39
N PHE A 41 29.75 -5.16 11.16
CA PHE A 41 29.35 -6.02 10.05
C PHE A 41 27.92 -6.56 10.19
N ASP A 42 27.51 -7.01 11.37
CA ASP A 42 26.11 -7.41 11.66
C ASP A 42 25.14 -6.24 11.43
N GLU A 43 25.46 -5.03 11.90
CA GLU A 43 24.69 -3.82 11.58
C GLU A 43 24.65 -3.54 10.07
N SER A 44 25.75 -3.84 9.37
CA SER A 44 25.81 -3.69 7.92
C SER A 44 24.93 -4.70 7.18
N VAL A 45 24.83 -5.94 7.66
CA VAL A 45 23.90 -6.96 7.17
C VAL A 45 22.47 -6.53 7.42
N SER A 46 22.15 -6.05 8.63
CA SER A 46 20.82 -5.50 8.96
C SER A 46 20.43 -4.33 8.06
N LYS A 47 21.35 -3.40 7.78
CA LYS A 47 21.11 -2.31 6.81
C LYS A 47 20.85 -2.82 5.40
N ALA A 48 21.56 -3.87 4.97
CA ALA A 48 21.32 -4.48 3.65
C ALA A 48 19.96 -5.18 3.59
N VAL A 49 19.48 -5.78 4.68
CA VAL A 49 18.10 -6.29 4.79
C VAL A 49 17.07 -5.17 4.58
N ASP A 50 17.34 -3.95 5.07
CA ASP A 50 16.53 -2.75 4.82
C ASP A 50 16.77 -2.09 3.44
N ASN A 51 17.29 -2.85 2.47
CA ASN A 51 17.63 -2.37 1.13
C ASN A 51 18.67 -1.21 1.09
N ARG A 52 19.56 -1.13 2.09
CA ARG A 52 20.65 -0.13 2.13
C ARG A 52 22.01 -0.79 1.89
N GLN A 53 22.63 -0.48 0.76
CA GLN A 53 24.00 -0.88 0.49
C GLN A 53 24.98 -0.19 1.46
N THR A 54 25.94 -0.96 1.96
CA THR A 54 26.97 -0.46 2.89
C THR A 54 28.31 -1.16 2.64
N ARG A 55 29.30 -0.84 3.47
CA ARG A 55 30.60 -1.50 3.53
C ARG A 55 30.92 -1.84 4.98
N ALA A 56 31.56 -2.97 5.18
CA ALA A 56 32.13 -3.35 6.46
C ALA A 56 33.64 -3.50 6.32
N THR A 57 34.34 -3.19 7.40
CA THR A 57 35.79 -3.34 7.50
C THR A 57 36.09 -4.21 8.71
N ILE A 58 36.98 -5.19 8.52
CA ILE A 58 37.49 -6.02 9.61
C ILE A 58 39.00 -5.88 9.63
N ASP A 59 39.55 -5.52 10.79
CA ASP A 59 40.99 -5.62 10.98
C ASP A 59 41.42 -7.09 11.07
N ALA A 60 42.11 -7.54 10.02
CA ALA A 60 42.40 -8.95 9.81
C ALA A 60 43.68 -9.41 10.52
N GLY A 61 44.57 -8.49 10.88
CA GLY A 61 45.92 -8.81 11.34
C GLY A 61 46.36 -8.02 12.57
N VAL A 62 46.98 -8.72 13.52
CA VAL A 62 47.52 -8.08 14.73
C VAL A 62 48.89 -7.43 14.47
N ASP A 63 49.00 -6.15 14.77
CA ASP A 63 50.26 -5.41 14.72
C ASP A 63 50.99 -5.42 16.07
N TYR A 64 52.15 -6.09 16.11
CA TYR A 64 52.96 -6.15 17.32
C TYR A 64 53.83 -4.91 17.49
N PRO A 65 53.75 -4.20 18.63
CA PRO A 65 54.55 -3.00 18.83
C PRO A 65 56.04 -3.35 18.91
N THR A 66 56.86 -2.52 18.27
CA THR A 66 58.33 -2.62 18.35
C THR A 66 58.82 -2.23 19.76
N ARG A 67 59.74 -3.01 20.32
CA ARG A 67 60.27 -2.79 21.68
C ARG A 67 61.79 -2.73 21.63
N ALA A 68 62.37 -1.63 22.11
CA ALA A 68 63.83 -1.49 22.15
C ALA A 68 64.47 -2.61 22.99
N LEU A 69 65.54 -3.22 22.48
CA LEU A 69 66.28 -4.34 23.09
C LEU A 69 65.57 -5.71 23.07
N PHE A 70 64.36 -5.81 22.51
CA PHE A 70 63.60 -7.06 22.39
C PHE A 70 63.25 -7.36 20.93
N LEU A 71 63.03 -8.64 20.63
CA LEU A 71 62.53 -9.06 19.32
C LEU A 71 61.02 -9.14 19.36
N SER A 72 60.36 -8.34 18.53
CA SER A 72 58.92 -8.42 18.27
C SER A 72 58.66 -9.38 17.10
N PRO A 73 57.57 -10.14 17.11
CA PRO A 73 57.17 -10.99 15.98
C PRO A 73 56.87 -10.16 14.73
N ALA A 74 56.86 -10.82 13.57
CA ALA A 74 56.20 -10.24 12.40
C ALA A 74 54.70 -10.09 12.68
N ALA A 75 54.07 -9.10 12.05
CA ALA A 75 52.62 -8.88 12.10
C ALA A 75 51.85 -10.20 11.86
N GLY A 76 50.74 -10.35 12.58
CA GLY A 76 49.84 -11.48 12.41
C GLY A 76 48.98 -11.35 11.16
N SER A 77 48.19 -12.37 10.92
CA SER A 77 47.18 -12.37 9.85
C SER A 77 45.91 -13.05 10.35
N GLY A 78 44.87 -12.99 9.54
CA GLY A 78 43.60 -13.67 9.78
C GLY A 78 42.99 -14.11 8.47
N ASN A 79 42.11 -15.11 8.55
CA ASN A 79 41.39 -15.65 7.42
C ASN A 79 39.94 -15.19 7.45
N LEU A 80 39.49 -14.55 6.37
CA LEU A 80 38.08 -14.23 6.13
C LEU A 80 37.57 -15.19 5.08
N ARG A 81 36.41 -15.80 5.34
CA ARG A 81 35.85 -16.82 4.45
C ARG A 81 34.33 -16.84 4.45
N THR A 82 33.72 -16.96 3.27
CA THR A 82 32.36 -17.46 3.11
C THR A 82 32.37 -18.97 2.91
N THR A 83 31.51 -19.71 3.61
CA THR A 83 31.49 -21.18 3.54
C THR A 83 30.98 -21.70 2.20
N ALA A 84 31.06 -23.01 1.96
CA ALA A 84 30.25 -23.62 0.92
C ALA A 84 28.75 -23.37 1.19
N PRO A 85 27.90 -23.23 0.15
CA PRO A 85 26.46 -23.11 0.31
C PRO A 85 25.86 -24.30 1.07
N ALA A 86 24.89 -24.01 1.92
CA ALA A 86 24.08 -24.94 2.68
C ALA A 86 22.60 -24.58 2.51
N THR A 87 21.71 -25.53 2.76
CA THR A 87 20.28 -25.35 2.48
C THR A 87 19.49 -25.05 3.75
N ALA A 88 18.72 -23.96 3.72
CA ALA A 88 17.63 -23.66 4.65
C ALA A 88 16.28 -24.08 4.05
N ARG A 89 15.30 -24.40 4.90
CA ARG A 89 13.99 -24.94 4.48
C ARG A 89 12.87 -24.33 5.28
N ILE A 90 11.74 -24.08 4.64
CA ILE A 90 10.48 -23.68 5.28
C ILE A 90 9.40 -24.61 4.74
N ASP A 91 8.67 -25.27 5.63
CA ASP A 91 7.64 -26.25 5.27
C ASP A 91 6.35 -25.97 6.06
N GLY A 92 5.19 -26.17 5.43
CA GLY A 92 3.87 -25.99 6.05
C GLY A 92 3.38 -24.53 6.16
N ALA A 93 4.10 -23.56 5.60
CA ALA A 93 3.71 -22.14 5.63
C ALA A 93 2.71 -21.81 4.52
N VAL A 94 1.51 -21.37 4.89
CA VAL A 94 0.45 -20.94 3.97
C VAL A 94 0.18 -19.44 4.11
N ALA A 95 0.36 -18.66 3.05
CA ALA A 95 0.08 -17.22 3.09
C ALA A 95 -1.41 -16.92 2.99
N THR A 96 -1.84 -15.81 3.60
CA THR A 96 -3.18 -15.24 3.41
C THR A 96 -3.20 -14.30 2.20
N GLY A 97 -4.27 -14.34 1.39
CA GLY A 97 -4.42 -13.48 0.20
C GLY A 97 -3.66 -14.01 -1.02
N GLU A 98 -3.29 -13.12 -1.94
CA GLU A 98 -2.78 -13.48 -3.27
C GLU A 98 -1.44 -14.23 -3.28
N ALA A 99 -0.64 -14.11 -2.22
CA ALA A 99 0.60 -14.88 -2.08
C ALA A 99 0.36 -16.36 -1.75
N GLY A 100 -0.88 -16.77 -1.47
CA GLY A 100 -1.25 -18.13 -1.06
C GLY A 100 -1.08 -19.20 -2.15
N THR A 101 -0.96 -18.79 -3.42
CA THR A 101 -0.64 -19.70 -4.54
C THR A 101 0.82 -20.15 -4.52
N TYR A 102 1.75 -19.28 -4.11
CA TYR A 102 3.16 -19.59 -3.97
C TYR A 102 3.49 -20.18 -2.59
N TRP A 103 2.93 -19.59 -1.53
CA TRP A 103 3.00 -20.12 -0.16
C TRP A 103 1.76 -20.96 0.11
N ASP A 104 1.73 -22.16 -0.47
CA ASP A 104 0.61 -23.12 -0.41
C ASP A 104 0.78 -24.19 0.68
N GLY A 105 1.86 -24.09 1.48
CA GLY A 105 2.24 -25.05 2.51
C GLY A 105 3.26 -26.10 2.05
N SER A 106 3.64 -26.10 0.77
CA SER A 106 4.75 -26.93 0.28
C SER A 106 6.12 -26.44 0.78
N GLU A 107 7.12 -27.33 0.71
CA GLU A 107 8.47 -27.03 1.16
C GLU A 107 9.18 -26.06 0.20
N HIS A 108 9.64 -24.93 0.74
CA HIS A 108 10.51 -23.97 0.08
C HIS A 108 11.96 -24.11 0.56
N THR A 109 12.91 -24.13 -0.36
CA THR A 109 14.34 -24.34 -0.06
C THR A 109 15.20 -23.16 -0.53
N PHE A 110 16.13 -22.73 0.32
CA PHE A 110 17.01 -21.59 0.03
C PHE A 110 18.46 -21.93 0.33
N ASP A 111 19.37 -21.57 -0.57
CA ASP A 111 20.80 -21.68 -0.31
C ASP A 111 21.31 -20.46 0.47
N THR A 112 22.17 -20.72 1.45
CA THR A 112 22.82 -19.72 2.30
C THR A 112 24.24 -20.14 2.68
N GLN A 113 25.10 -19.18 2.96
CA GLN A 113 26.45 -19.36 3.43
C GLN A 113 26.63 -18.76 4.83
N GLN A 114 27.76 -19.05 5.47
CA GLN A 114 28.18 -18.39 6.70
C GLN A 114 29.41 -17.54 6.41
N PHE A 115 29.53 -16.39 7.05
CA PHE A 115 30.75 -15.58 7.04
C PHE A 115 31.56 -15.87 8.30
N VAL A 116 32.83 -16.20 8.12
CA VAL A 116 33.73 -16.61 9.21
C VAL A 116 35.01 -15.78 9.15
N TYR A 117 35.35 -15.14 10.25
CA TYR A 117 36.66 -14.55 10.49
C TYR A 117 37.42 -15.35 11.53
N ARG A 118 38.65 -15.76 11.22
CA ARG A 118 39.54 -16.48 12.13
C ARG A 118 40.91 -15.82 12.19
N PRO A 119 41.26 -15.13 13.28
CA PRO A 119 42.61 -14.61 13.47
C PRO A 119 43.62 -15.74 13.69
N ASP A 120 44.84 -15.59 13.17
CA ASP A 120 45.99 -16.51 13.37
C ASP A 120 46.86 -16.01 14.54
N TYR A 121 46.28 -16.04 15.74
CA TYR A 121 47.00 -15.66 16.96
C TYR A 121 48.04 -16.72 17.36
N ARG A 122 49.19 -16.25 17.82
CA ARG A 122 50.33 -17.07 18.22
C ARG A 122 50.50 -17.18 19.73
N TYR A 123 50.07 -16.17 20.49
CA TYR A 123 50.28 -16.11 21.95
C TYR A 123 48.99 -16.34 22.75
N LEU A 124 47.84 -16.02 22.16
CA LEU A 124 46.53 -16.26 22.68
C LEU A 124 46.20 -17.74 22.48
N GLN A 125 46.05 -18.46 23.58
CA GLN A 125 45.82 -19.90 23.59
C GLN A 125 44.41 -20.29 23.14
N SER A 126 43.49 -19.32 23.05
CA SER A 126 42.18 -19.51 22.46
C SER A 126 42.29 -19.35 20.95
N GLU A 127 41.69 -20.27 20.20
CA GLU A 127 41.52 -20.18 18.75
C GLU A 127 40.10 -19.66 18.45
N PRO A 128 39.82 -18.34 18.58
CA PRO A 128 38.50 -17.81 18.32
C PRO A 128 38.16 -17.87 16.83
N ALA A 129 36.88 -18.05 16.52
CA ALA A 129 36.33 -17.79 15.20
C ALA A 129 35.05 -16.97 15.35
N LEU A 130 35.01 -15.79 14.75
CA LEU A 130 33.82 -14.94 14.71
C LEU A 130 32.97 -15.42 13.53
N VAL A 131 31.71 -15.75 13.79
CA VAL A 131 30.82 -16.40 12.83
C VAL A 131 29.52 -15.62 12.72
N HIS A 132 29.07 -15.39 11.50
CA HIS A 132 27.75 -14.86 11.17
C HIS A 132 27.05 -15.86 10.25
N GLU A 133 25.91 -16.39 10.70
CA GLU A 133 25.11 -17.39 9.96
C GLU A 133 23.89 -16.78 9.27
N GLY A 134 23.74 -15.46 9.35
CA GLY A 134 22.64 -14.70 8.79
C GLY A 134 21.63 -14.35 9.86
N THR A 135 21.10 -15.37 10.55
CA THR A 135 20.17 -15.20 11.68
C THR A 135 20.86 -15.25 13.04
N THR A 136 22.15 -15.56 13.10
CA THR A 136 22.92 -15.57 14.34
C THR A 136 24.32 -15.01 14.12
N GLN A 137 24.88 -14.43 15.18
CA GLN A 137 26.28 -14.05 15.28
C GLN A 137 26.85 -14.49 16.64
N TYR A 138 28.13 -14.89 16.66
CA TYR A 138 28.82 -15.35 17.87
C TYR A 138 30.32 -15.46 17.68
N THR A 139 31.06 -15.50 18.80
CA THR A 139 32.46 -15.93 18.84
C THR A 139 32.55 -17.38 19.31
N ALA A 140 33.01 -18.25 18.43
CA ALA A 140 33.25 -19.66 18.72
C ALA A 140 34.65 -19.88 19.30
N TYR A 141 34.73 -20.69 20.35
CA TYR A 141 35.96 -21.19 20.94
C TYR A 141 35.97 -22.72 20.93
N ALA A 142 37.10 -23.33 21.27
CA ALA A 142 37.20 -24.78 21.42
C ALA A 142 36.23 -25.31 22.51
N GLY A 143 35.04 -25.73 22.08
CA GLY A 143 34.01 -26.34 22.94
C GLY A 143 33.03 -25.37 23.62
N SER A 144 33.03 -24.08 23.25
CA SER A 144 32.05 -23.12 23.78
C SER A 144 31.83 -21.95 22.83
N GLU A 145 30.65 -21.34 22.89
CA GLU A 145 30.31 -20.12 22.16
C GLU A 145 30.00 -18.96 23.11
N VAL A 146 30.41 -17.75 22.75
CA VAL A 146 30.21 -16.53 23.56
C VAL A 146 29.53 -15.46 22.72
N GLY A 147 28.67 -14.67 23.35
CA GLY A 147 28.00 -13.54 22.70
C GLY A 147 26.96 -13.94 21.65
N ALA A 148 26.49 -15.19 21.68
CA ALA A 148 25.52 -15.68 20.72
C ALA A 148 24.19 -14.92 20.82
N THR A 149 23.75 -14.38 19.69
CA THR A 149 22.44 -13.75 19.51
C THR A 149 21.72 -14.39 18.33
N GLN A 150 20.38 -14.29 18.32
CA GLN A 150 19.54 -14.83 17.25
C GLN A 150 18.44 -13.82 16.85
N SER A 151 18.13 -13.77 15.56
CA SER A 151 17.04 -12.99 14.97
C SER A 151 16.05 -13.85 14.19
N LEU A 152 16.15 -15.18 14.29
CA LEU A 152 15.31 -16.14 13.56
C LEU A 152 13.84 -16.01 13.94
N ILE A 153 13.53 -15.92 15.24
CA ILE A 153 12.17 -15.81 15.78
C ILE A 153 12.15 -14.75 16.88
N ASP A 154 11.21 -13.82 16.78
CA ASP A 154 10.84 -12.86 17.83
C ASP A 154 9.30 -12.83 17.95
N GLY A 155 8.77 -13.61 18.90
CA GLY A 155 7.33 -13.74 19.07
C GLY A 155 6.67 -14.35 17.82
N THR A 156 5.93 -13.54 17.07
CA THR A 156 5.26 -13.95 15.81
C THR A 156 6.07 -13.59 14.56
N LYS A 157 7.17 -12.85 14.69
CA LYS A 157 8.01 -12.46 13.56
C LYS A 157 9.07 -13.52 13.31
N ILE A 158 9.22 -13.91 12.05
CA ILE A 158 10.21 -14.86 11.58
C ILE A 158 11.07 -14.13 10.54
N SER A 159 12.37 -14.02 10.81
CA SER A 159 13.31 -13.35 9.91
C SER A 159 14.45 -14.29 9.52
N LEU A 160 14.57 -14.55 8.22
CA LEU A 160 15.65 -15.37 7.66
C LEU A 160 16.51 -14.51 6.75
N VAL A 161 17.80 -14.44 7.07
CA VAL A 161 18.79 -13.74 6.24
C VAL A 161 19.72 -14.78 5.63
N PHE A 162 19.71 -14.87 4.30
CA PHE A 162 20.57 -15.75 3.53
C PHE A 162 21.81 -14.97 3.10
N LEU A 163 22.99 -15.41 3.52
CA LEU A 163 24.24 -14.78 3.11
C LEU A 163 24.78 -15.42 1.85
N GLU A 164 25.34 -14.61 0.97
CA GLU A 164 25.99 -15.05 -0.25
C GLU A 164 27.32 -14.30 -0.46
N GLY A 165 28.38 -15.02 -0.83
CA GLY A 165 29.66 -14.38 -1.10
C GLY A 165 30.74 -15.36 -1.56
N ASN A 166 31.82 -14.79 -2.09
CA ASN A 166 32.97 -15.53 -2.59
C ASN A 166 34.27 -15.00 -1.96
N ILE A 167 34.28 -14.94 -0.62
CA ILE A 167 35.45 -14.51 0.13
C ILE A 167 36.22 -15.76 0.56
N ASP A 168 37.49 -15.82 0.20
CA ASP A 168 38.47 -16.75 0.75
C ASP A 168 39.83 -16.06 0.72
N THR A 169 40.16 -15.34 1.79
CA THR A 169 41.34 -14.47 1.81
C THR A 169 42.02 -14.51 3.17
N SER A 170 43.34 -14.57 3.15
CA SER A 170 44.18 -14.35 4.32
C SER A 170 44.85 -12.99 4.20
N ALA A 171 44.68 -12.14 5.21
CA ALA A 171 45.17 -10.77 5.22
C ALA A 171 45.82 -10.42 6.56
N GLY A 172 46.84 -9.55 6.51
CA GLY A 172 47.48 -8.97 7.69
C GLY A 172 47.16 -7.49 7.90
N GLU A 173 46.35 -6.90 7.01
CA GLU A 173 45.88 -5.52 7.07
C GLU A 173 44.35 -5.53 7.00
N ALA A 174 43.71 -4.47 7.50
CA ALA A 174 42.26 -4.31 7.45
C ALA A 174 41.66 -4.56 6.06
N GLN A 175 40.65 -5.42 6.00
CA GLN A 175 39.93 -5.76 4.77
C GLN A 175 38.57 -5.09 4.77
N THR A 176 38.27 -4.38 3.69
CA THR A 176 36.95 -3.74 3.48
C THR A 176 36.23 -4.45 2.35
N PHE A 177 34.99 -4.84 2.59
CA PHE A 177 34.13 -5.51 1.61
C PHE A 177 32.77 -4.83 1.52
N SER A 178 32.10 -4.96 0.37
CA SER A 178 30.73 -4.47 0.21
C SER A 178 29.74 -5.43 0.88
N VAL A 179 28.68 -4.86 1.43
CA VAL A 179 27.51 -5.59 1.90
C VAL A 179 26.32 -5.03 1.14
N VAL A 180 25.71 -5.84 0.28
CA VAL A 180 24.71 -5.41 -0.71
C VAL A 180 23.40 -6.18 -0.52
N PRO A 181 22.23 -5.54 -0.64
CA PRO A 181 20.98 -6.26 -0.84
C PRO A 181 21.04 -7.00 -2.18
N LEU A 182 20.83 -8.32 -2.17
CA LEU A 182 20.60 -9.12 -3.38
C LEU A 182 19.10 -9.41 -3.56
N SER A 183 18.40 -9.55 -2.46
CA SER A 183 16.95 -9.60 -2.37
C SER A 183 16.56 -9.05 -1.00
N SER A 184 15.82 -7.95 -0.98
CA SER A 184 15.46 -7.26 0.26
C SER A 184 14.13 -6.55 0.09
N GLY A 185 13.31 -6.62 1.13
CA GLY A 185 12.01 -5.97 1.21
C GLY A 185 11.66 -5.73 2.67
N THR A 186 10.94 -4.65 2.93
CA THR A 186 10.42 -4.32 4.27
C THR A 186 9.09 -5.01 4.56
N ASP A 187 8.53 -5.69 3.56
CA ASP A 187 7.20 -6.28 3.63
C ASP A 187 7.24 -7.67 4.23
N TYR A 188 6.36 -7.89 5.19
CA TYR A 188 6.13 -9.20 5.80
C TYR A 188 5.00 -9.90 5.06
N ILE A 189 5.13 -11.21 4.83
CA ILE A 189 3.99 -12.06 4.49
C ILE A 189 3.41 -12.70 5.73
N THR A 190 2.10 -12.54 5.88
CA THR A 190 1.33 -13.19 6.93
C THR A 190 1.08 -14.64 6.53
N VAL A 191 1.64 -15.58 7.30
CA VAL A 191 1.53 -17.04 7.06
C VAL A 191 0.91 -17.76 8.25
N SER A 192 0.23 -18.88 7.99
CA SER A 192 -0.36 -19.76 8.99
C SER A 192 -0.25 -21.23 8.57
N ASP A 193 -0.49 -22.16 9.49
CA ASP A 193 -0.59 -23.58 9.16
C ASP A 193 -2.01 -24.02 8.77
N THR A 194 -2.11 -25.06 7.93
CA THR A 194 -3.36 -25.72 7.55
C THR A 194 -3.50 -27.13 8.16
N GLY A 195 -3.06 -27.27 9.42
CA GLY A 195 -3.12 -28.52 10.19
C GLY A 195 -1.80 -29.27 10.32
N THR A 196 -0.78 -28.89 9.54
CA THR A 196 0.62 -29.30 9.74
C THR A 196 1.42 -28.09 10.22
N PRO A 197 2.00 -28.10 11.44
CA PRO A 197 2.75 -26.96 11.96
C PRO A 197 3.87 -26.49 11.02
N ILE A 198 4.09 -25.18 10.97
CA ILE A 198 5.19 -24.61 10.18
C ILE A 198 6.53 -25.07 10.78
N THR A 199 7.42 -25.58 9.93
CA THR A 199 8.78 -25.95 10.33
C THR A 199 9.82 -25.14 9.56
N ILE A 200 10.83 -24.65 10.27
CA ILE A 200 11.93 -23.87 9.72
C ILE A 200 13.23 -24.59 10.03
N SER A 201 13.99 -24.94 9.00
CA SER A 201 15.30 -25.59 9.15
C SER A 201 16.41 -24.68 8.67
N VAL A 202 17.42 -24.45 9.52
CA VAL A 202 18.59 -23.61 9.20
C VAL A 202 19.91 -24.35 9.44
N PRO A 203 20.92 -24.18 8.56
CA PRO A 203 22.26 -24.70 8.79
C PRO A 203 22.98 -23.87 9.85
N THR A 204 23.59 -24.53 10.82
CA THR A 204 24.25 -23.87 11.95
C THR A 204 25.48 -24.64 12.44
N ARG A 205 26.46 -23.94 12.99
CA ARG A 205 27.60 -24.50 13.72
C ARG A 205 27.50 -24.27 15.23
N LEU A 206 26.52 -23.49 15.69
CA LEU A 206 26.22 -23.35 17.11
C LEU A 206 25.80 -24.68 17.73
N SER A 207 26.26 -24.94 18.95
CA SER A 207 25.84 -26.11 19.72
C SER A 207 24.32 -26.13 19.99
N GLU A 208 23.77 -27.35 20.07
CA GLU A 208 22.35 -27.57 20.43
C GLU A 208 21.98 -26.89 21.75
N SER A 209 22.87 -26.92 22.76
CA SER A 209 22.63 -26.28 24.06
C SER A 209 22.45 -24.77 23.95
N THR A 210 23.23 -24.11 23.09
CA THR A 210 23.15 -22.66 22.89
C THR A 210 21.84 -22.30 22.20
N TRP A 211 21.43 -23.03 21.16
CA TRP A 211 20.11 -22.87 20.54
C TRP A 211 18.94 -23.09 21.52
N ARG A 212 18.99 -24.16 22.32
CA ARG A 212 17.99 -24.42 23.36
C ARG A 212 17.89 -23.27 24.35
N SER A 213 19.01 -22.65 24.71
CA SER A 213 19.02 -21.51 25.61
C SER A 213 18.42 -20.25 24.98
N MET A 214 18.75 -19.96 23.72
CA MET A 214 18.27 -18.74 23.03
C MET A 214 16.77 -18.79 22.71
N LEU A 215 16.24 -19.96 22.34
CA LEU A 215 14.82 -20.12 21.98
C LEU A 215 13.91 -20.46 23.18
N ALA A 216 14.46 -20.64 24.39
CA ALA A 216 13.67 -21.00 25.57
C ALA A 216 12.63 -19.94 25.98
N SER A 217 12.88 -18.67 25.66
CA SER A 217 11.97 -17.56 25.93
C SER A 217 10.92 -17.35 24.84
N GLU A 218 11.05 -18.01 23.68
CA GLU A 218 10.14 -17.79 22.56
C GLU A 218 8.79 -18.48 22.78
N PRO A 219 7.68 -17.72 22.90
CA PRO A 219 6.38 -18.27 23.29
C PRO A 219 5.73 -19.13 22.20
N ASN A 220 6.25 -19.04 20.97
CA ASN A 220 5.67 -19.65 19.79
C ASN A 220 6.53 -20.78 19.20
N VAL A 221 7.62 -21.15 19.86
CA VAL A 221 8.40 -22.35 19.51
C VAL A 221 7.78 -23.55 20.23
N GLN A 222 7.22 -24.49 19.46
CA GLN A 222 6.64 -25.72 19.99
C GLN A 222 7.73 -26.74 20.34
N SER A 223 8.63 -26.98 19.39
CA SER A 223 9.71 -27.94 19.56
C SER A 223 10.93 -27.58 18.72
N ILE A 224 12.10 -28.09 19.12
CA ILE A 224 13.32 -27.99 18.32
C ILE A 224 13.96 -29.37 18.16
N THR A 225 14.39 -29.65 16.94
CA THR A 225 15.17 -30.85 16.57
C THR A 225 16.54 -30.41 16.09
N TYR A 226 17.57 -31.13 16.50
CA TYR A 226 18.96 -30.82 16.15
C TYR A 226 19.62 -32.04 15.52
N THR A 227 20.11 -31.89 14.29
CA THR A 227 20.78 -32.97 13.56
C THR A 227 22.24 -32.62 13.35
N ASN A 228 23.13 -33.49 13.85
CA ASN A 228 24.57 -33.31 13.64
C ASN A 228 24.94 -33.65 12.19
N GLY A 229 25.71 -32.79 11.55
CA GLY A 229 26.27 -33.03 10.22
C GLY A 229 27.79 -32.95 10.21
N THR A 230 28.40 -33.22 9.06
CA THR A 230 29.87 -33.22 8.90
C THR A 230 30.44 -31.81 8.72
N ASP A 231 29.74 -30.96 7.95
CA ASP A 231 30.21 -29.62 7.58
C ASP A 231 29.48 -28.50 8.35
N TYR A 232 28.21 -28.76 8.67
CA TYR A 232 27.31 -27.95 9.48
C TYR A 232 26.27 -28.87 10.12
N ASN A 233 25.66 -28.42 11.21
CA ASN A 233 24.51 -29.06 11.83
C ASN A 233 23.23 -28.41 11.30
N THR A 234 22.08 -29.04 11.53
CA THR A 234 20.77 -28.49 11.14
C THR A 234 19.92 -28.33 12.38
N LEU A 235 19.49 -27.08 12.63
CA LEU A 235 18.42 -26.77 13.57
C LEU A 235 17.10 -26.79 12.82
N THR A 236 16.13 -27.54 13.30
CA THR A 236 14.74 -27.47 12.85
C THR A 236 13.88 -26.98 14.00
N VAL A 237 13.16 -25.88 13.78
CA VAL A 237 12.22 -25.28 14.71
C VAL A 237 10.81 -25.53 14.22
N GLU A 238 9.97 -26.10 15.07
CA GLU A 238 8.54 -26.28 14.84
C GLU A 238 7.77 -25.19 15.59
N LEU A 239 6.92 -24.46 14.87
CA LEU A 239 6.14 -23.37 15.42
C LEU A 239 4.82 -23.87 16.01
N ALA A 240 4.26 -23.12 16.97
CA ALA A 240 2.98 -23.45 17.59
C ALA A 240 1.83 -23.44 16.55
N PRO A 241 1.01 -24.51 16.49
CA PRO A 241 -0.04 -24.63 15.49
C PRO A 241 -1.23 -23.70 15.79
N GLY A 242 -2.00 -23.40 14.75
CA GLY A 242 -3.18 -22.53 14.79
C GLY A 242 -2.85 -21.07 15.03
N LYS A 243 -1.63 -20.64 14.71
CA LYS A 243 -1.18 -19.25 14.86
C LYS A 243 -0.79 -18.64 13.52
N THR A 244 -0.82 -17.33 13.50
CA THR A 244 -0.37 -16.52 12.37
C THR A 244 1.00 -15.91 12.68
N TYR A 245 1.87 -15.91 11.67
CA TYR A 245 3.24 -15.45 11.75
C TYR A 245 3.56 -14.48 10.63
N ASP A 246 4.46 -13.54 10.90
CA ASP A 246 4.95 -12.59 9.91
C ASP A 246 6.32 -13.08 9.43
N LEU A 247 6.38 -13.57 8.18
CA LEU A 247 7.58 -14.14 7.59
C LEU A 247 8.28 -13.10 6.70
N GLN A 248 9.57 -12.89 6.96
CA GLN A 248 10.46 -12.03 6.19
C GLN A 248 11.71 -12.81 5.77
N LEU A 249 12.00 -12.82 4.48
CA LEU A 249 13.18 -13.46 3.91
C LEU A 249 14.04 -12.40 3.24
N SER A 250 15.35 -12.48 3.39
CA SER A 250 16.27 -11.55 2.73
C SER A 250 17.53 -12.26 2.30
N ARG A 251 18.15 -11.78 1.23
CA ARG A 251 19.43 -12.26 0.72
C ARG A 251 20.42 -11.11 0.68
N VAL A 252 21.55 -11.30 1.35
CA VAL A 252 22.60 -10.28 1.48
C VAL A 252 23.89 -10.82 0.87
N GLY A 253 24.43 -10.04 -0.05
CA GLY A 253 25.68 -10.29 -0.73
C GLY A 253 26.86 -9.68 0.02
N ILE A 254 27.95 -10.44 0.15
CA ILE A 254 29.22 -10.01 0.76
C ILE A 254 30.31 -10.06 -0.32
N ASP A 255 30.80 -8.89 -0.71
CA ASP A 255 31.72 -8.69 -1.84
C ASP A 255 31.24 -9.34 -3.15
N THR A 256 29.91 -9.44 -3.31
CA THR A 256 29.30 -9.88 -4.56
C THR A 256 28.94 -8.68 -5.42
N PRO A 257 29.02 -8.81 -6.77
CA PRO A 257 28.30 -7.87 -7.62
C PRO A 257 26.81 -8.01 -7.32
N GLY A 258 26.07 -6.89 -7.26
CA GLY A 258 24.62 -6.95 -7.17
C GLY A 258 24.08 -7.82 -8.30
N ALA A 259 23.35 -8.87 -7.97
CA ALA A 259 22.71 -9.73 -8.94
C ALA A 259 21.34 -9.15 -9.31
N THR A 260 20.92 -9.35 -10.56
CA THR A 260 19.52 -9.11 -10.91
C THR A 260 18.69 -10.14 -10.17
N GLN A 261 17.79 -9.67 -9.32
CA GLN A 261 16.81 -10.48 -8.64
C GLN A 261 15.91 -11.16 -9.69
N GLU A 262 15.81 -12.48 -9.64
CA GLU A 262 14.99 -13.23 -10.60
C GLU A 262 13.55 -13.35 -10.07
N PRO A 263 12.54 -13.13 -10.93
CA PRO A 263 11.15 -13.30 -10.54
C PRO A 263 10.84 -14.75 -10.20
N ALA A 264 9.94 -14.96 -9.23
CA ALA A 264 9.45 -16.28 -8.85
C ALA A 264 7.94 -16.40 -9.01
N TYR A 265 7.19 -15.35 -8.71
CA TYR A 265 5.75 -15.33 -8.87
C TYR A 265 5.21 -13.90 -9.02
N ILE A 266 3.96 -13.79 -9.43
CA ILE A 266 3.28 -12.51 -9.66
C ILE A 266 1.92 -12.53 -8.96
N VAL A 267 1.53 -11.40 -8.37
CA VAL A 267 0.22 -11.22 -7.72
C VAL A 267 -0.47 -10.00 -8.30
N ASP A 268 -1.80 -9.99 -8.31
CA ASP A 268 -2.58 -8.78 -8.50
C ASP A 268 -2.57 -7.95 -7.20
N VAL A 269 -2.61 -6.63 -7.37
CA VAL A 269 -2.68 -5.64 -6.29
C VAL A 269 -3.96 -4.83 -6.40
N GLU A 270 -4.41 -4.58 -7.63
CA GLU A 270 -5.59 -3.79 -7.93
C GLU A 270 -6.14 -4.22 -9.29
N GLY A 271 -7.46 -4.25 -9.38
CA GLY A 271 -8.16 -4.27 -10.66
C GLY A 271 -8.63 -5.63 -11.16
N ASP A 272 -8.55 -6.67 -10.33
CA ASP A 272 -9.26 -7.93 -10.55
C ASP A 272 -10.76 -7.79 -10.26
N ASP A 273 -11.57 -8.72 -10.78
CA ASP A 273 -13.04 -8.75 -10.67
C ASP A 273 -13.76 -7.43 -11.06
N ALA A 274 -13.17 -6.67 -11.99
CA ALA A 274 -13.64 -5.32 -12.30
C ALA A 274 -14.79 -5.29 -13.30
N VAL A 275 -15.77 -4.40 -13.08
CA VAL A 275 -16.87 -4.14 -14.04
C VAL A 275 -16.51 -2.93 -14.90
N VAL A 276 -16.42 -3.12 -16.23
CA VAL A 276 -15.90 -2.10 -17.16
C VAL A 276 -16.92 -1.83 -18.29
N PRO A 277 -17.43 -0.58 -18.40
CA PRO A 277 -18.32 -0.20 -19.50
C PRO A 277 -17.65 -0.23 -20.88
N PRO A 278 -18.40 -0.41 -22.00
CA PRO A 278 -17.85 -0.33 -23.35
C PRO A 278 -17.10 0.97 -23.60
N GLY A 279 -15.90 0.84 -24.15
CA GLY A 279 -15.01 1.97 -24.44
C GLY A 279 -14.39 2.63 -23.20
N ALA A 280 -14.74 2.21 -21.98
CA ALA A 280 -14.10 2.69 -20.77
C ALA A 280 -12.74 2.00 -20.55
N THR A 281 -11.93 2.60 -19.69
CA THR A 281 -10.63 2.08 -19.30
C THR A 281 -10.63 1.72 -17.84
N HIS A 282 -9.95 0.62 -17.51
CA HIS A 282 -9.76 0.14 -16.16
C HIS A 282 -8.27 -0.11 -15.89
N ARG A 283 -7.86 0.05 -14.65
CA ARG A 283 -6.46 -0.04 -14.26
C ARG A 283 -6.23 -1.35 -13.52
N ALA A 284 -5.25 -2.12 -14.00
CA ALA A 284 -4.82 -3.35 -13.37
C ALA A 284 -3.36 -3.20 -12.92
N VAL A 285 -3.11 -3.48 -11.65
CA VAL A 285 -1.78 -3.37 -11.04
C VAL A 285 -1.35 -4.75 -10.59
N VAL A 286 -0.14 -5.13 -10.99
CA VAL A 286 0.51 -6.37 -10.56
C VAL A 286 1.77 -6.05 -9.78
N GLU A 287 2.16 -6.96 -8.90
CA GLU A 287 3.43 -6.93 -8.19
C GLU A 287 4.18 -8.23 -8.44
N VAL A 288 5.42 -8.11 -8.93
CA VAL A 288 6.31 -9.25 -9.17
C VAL A 288 7.20 -9.42 -7.96
N ARG A 289 7.26 -10.66 -7.46
CA ARG A 289 8.06 -11.04 -6.30
C ARG A 289 9.04 -12.15 -6.64
N ASP A 290 10.16 -12.18 -5.93
CA ASP A 290 11.12 -13.27 -6.03
C ASP A 290 10.79 -14.42 -5.06
N ALA A 291 11.68 -15.42 -5.01
CA ALA A 291 11.51 -16.57 -4.14
C ALA A 291 11.61 -16.22 -2.64
N GLN A 292 12.20 -15.07 -2.30
CA GLN A 292 12.24 -14.53 -0.96
C GLN A 292 11.02 -13.64 -0.65
N ASN A 293 10.02 -13.59 -1.54
CA ASN A 293 8.84 -12.73 -1.42
C ASN A 293 9.16 -11.22 -1.44
N ASN A 294 10.34 -10.82 -1.92
CA ASN A 294 10.68 -9.41 -2.04
C ASN A 294 10.29 -8.88 -3.43
N PRO A 295 9.89 -7.59 -3.55
CA PRO A 295 9.56 -7.00 -4.84
C PRO A 295 10.76 -7.04 -5.80
N VAL A 296 10.50 -7.34 -7.07
CA VAL A 296 11.55 -7.45 -8.10
C VAL A 296 11.51 -6.24 -9.02
N PRO A 297 12.47 -5.31 -8.94
CA PRO A 297 12.49 -4.16 -9.83
C PRO A 297 13.01 -4.54 -11.23
N ASN A 298 12.50 -3.85 -12.26
CA ASN A 298 12.85 -4.06 -13.66
C ASN A 298 12.54 -5.47 -14.21
N ALA A 299 11.66 -6.23 -13.55
CA ALA A 299 11.19 -7.52 -14.06
C ALA A 299 10.33 -7.32 -15.30
N VAL A 300 10.53 -8.13 -16.33
CA VAL A 300 9.76 -8.04 -17.58
C VAL A 300 8.40 -8.68 -17.37
N VAL A 301 7.34 -7.87 -17.50
CA VAL A 301 5.96 -8.32 -17.48
C VAL A 301 5.29 -8.11 -18.82
N LYS A 302 4.40 -9.02 -19.18
CA LYS A 302 3.64 -8.99 -20.43
C LYS A 302 2.19 -9.30 -20.18
N ALA A 303 1.31 -8.41 -20.61
CA ALA A 303 -0.10 -8.72 -20.74
C ALA A 303 -0.33 -9.61 -21.97
N SER A 304 -1.28 -10.53 -21.85
CA SER A 304 -1.84 -11.25 -22.98
C SER A 304 -2.48 -10.27 -23.96
N THR A 305 -2.36 -10.56 -25.26
CA THR A 305 -3.18 -9.90 -26.27
C THR A 305 -4.59 -10.48 -26.19
N GLY A 306 -5.61 -9.62 -26.08
CA GLY A 306 -7.02 -10.03 -25.95
C GLY A 306 -7.37 -11.27 -26.77
N LEU A 307 -7.95 -12.27 -26.10
CA LEU A 307 -8.08 -13.64 -26.60
C LEU A 307 -9.09 -13.75 -27.75
N THR A 308 -9.97 -12.76 -27.90
CA THR A 308 -11.02 -12.69 -28.92
C THR A 308 -11.14 -11.30 -29.55
N ALA A 309 -11.95 -11.17 -30.62
CA ALA A 309 -12.26 -9.87 -31.23
C ALA A 309 -13.15 -8.97 -30.34
N GLU A 310 -13.74 -9.54 -29.29
CA GLU A 310 -14.64 -8.87 -28.34
C GLU A 310 -13.90 -8.49 -27.04
N SER A 311 -12.71 -9.05 -26.83
CA SER A 311 -11.88 -8.77 -25.64
C SER A 311 -11.32 -7.35 -25.66
N GLY A 312 -11.24 -6.76 -24.46
CA GLY A 312 -10.61 -5.45 -24.29
C GLY A 312 -9.13 -5.45 -24.67
N ARG A 313 -8.63 -4.27 -25.01
CA ARG A 313 -7.21 -4.05 -25.29
C ARG A 313 -6.47 -3.75 -24.00
N VAL A 314 -5.51 -4.59 -23.65
CA VAL A 314 -4.58 -4.32 -22.55
C VAL A 314 -3.31 -3.68 -23.07
N ALA A 315 -2.85 -2.64 -22.40
CA ALA A 315 -1.56 -2.02 -22.66
C ALA A 315 -0.94 -1.51 -21.35
N ALA A 316 0.37 -1.67 -21.19
CA ALA A 316 1.12 -1.05 -20.11
C ALA A 316 0.96 0.47 -20.14
N ARG A 317 0.72 1.06 -18.98
CA ARG A 317 0.40 2.49 -18.82
C ARG A 317 1.51 3.41 -19.33
N ASP A 318 2.76 3.00 -19.15
CA ASP A 318 3.96 3.80 -19.44
C ASP A 318 4.43 3.65 -20.90
N THR A 319 4.37 2.44 -21.48
CA THR A 319 4.84 2.18 -22.84
C THR A 319 3.73 2.21 -23.90
N GLY A 320 2.47 1.99 -23.51
CA GLY A 320 1.34 1.79 -24.42
C GLY A 320 1.39 0.48 -25.22
N THR A 321 2.32 -0.42 -24.88
CA THR A 321 2.49 -1.74 -25.49
C THR A 321 2.04 -2.85 -24.52
N ILE A 322 2.01 -4.11 -24.95
CA ILE A 322 1.65 -5.24 -24.06
C ILE A 322 2.77 -5.60 -23.07
N SER A 323 3.93 -4.96 -23.12
CA SER A 323 5.08 -5.28 -22.29
C SER A 323 5.57 -4.04 -21.58
N THR A 324 5.96 -4.22 -20.33
CA THR A 324 6.68 -3.20 -19.56
C THR A 324 7.61 -3.89 -18.57
N VAL A 325 8.29 -3.08 -17.77
CA VAL A 325 9.09 -3.52 -16.64
C VAL A 325 8.50 -3.00 -15.35
N THR A 326 8.72 -3.73 -14.26
CA THR A 326 8.30 -3.28 -12.93
C THR A 326 9.13 -2.10 -12.43
N ASP A 327 8.54 -1.26 -11.61
CA ASP A 327 9.17 -0.13 -10.94
C ASP A 327 10.04 -0.56 -9.73
N SER A 328 10.48 0.40 -8.89
CA SER A 328 11.31 0.12 -7.71
C SER A 328 10.62 -0.74 -6.66
N ASP A 329 9.28 -0.76 -6.65
CA ASP A 329 8.45 -1.49 -5.69
C ASP A 329 7.96 -2.81 -6.30
N GLY A 330 8.57 -3.26 -7.40
CA GLY A 330 8.21 -4.48 -8.10
C GLY A 330 6.86 -4.42 -8.81
N ARG A 331 6.28 -3.22 -8.99
CA ARG A 331 4.93 -3.06 -9.54
C ARG A 331 4.93 -2.69 -11.00
N ALA A 332 3.93 -3.18 -11.72
CA ALA A 332 3.65 -2.75 -13.09
C ALA A 332 2.16 -2.45 -13.25
N THR A 333 1.85 -1.38 -13.99
CA THR A 333 0.48 -0.94 -14.22
C THR A 333 0.09 -1.16 -15.68
N PHE A 334 -1.01 -1.87 -15.87
CA PHE A 334 -1.69 -2.06 -17.14
C PHE A 334 -2.99 -1.28 -17.17
N VAL A 335 -3.36 -0.83 -18.37
CA VAL A 335 -4.64 -0.22 -18.68
C VAL A 335 -5.39 -1.18 -19.59
N TYR A 336 -6.46 -1.75 -19.05
CA TYR A 336 -7.45 -2.47 -19.81
C TYR A 336 -8.40 -1.46 -20.47
N THR A 337 -8.65 -1.58 -21.77
CA THR A 337 -9.61 -0.73 -22.51
C THR A 337 -10.69 -1.62 -23.10
N ALA A 338 -11.91 -1.50 -22.58
CA ALA A 338 -13.04 -2.27 -23.07
C ALA A 338 -13.34 -1.99 -24.56
N THR A 339 -13.86 -2.98 -25.27
CA THR A 339 -14.33 -2.79 -26.65
C THR A 339 -15.50 -1.80 -26.68
N SER A 340 -15.65 -1.05 -27.78
CA SER A 340 -16.66 0.01 -27.90
C SER A 340 -18.09 -0.49 -28.03
N SER A 341 -18.28 -1.80 -28.18
CA SER A 341 -19.60 -2.43 -28.35
C SER A 341 -19.54 -3.88 -27.88
N ILE A 342 -20.42 -4.25 -26.97
CA ILE A 342 -20.67 -5.62 -26.53
C ILE A 342 -22.18 -5.86 -26.48
N ASP A 343 -22.62 -7.11 -26.54
CA ASP A 343 -24.03 -7.50 -26.38
C ASP A 343 -24.29 -7.99 -24.95
N GLY A 344 -24.89 -7.16 -24.09
CA GLY A 344 -25.25 -7.55 -22.72
C GLY A 344 -24.07 -7.56 -21.74
N VAL A 345 -23.94 -8.65 -20.97
CA VAL A 345 -22.84 -8.88 -20.03
C VAL A 345 -21.91 -9.93 -20.61
N THR A 346 -20.66 -9.56 -20.80
CA THR A 346 -19.61 -10.45 -21.29
C THR A 346 -18.51 -10.53 -20.24
N ALA A 347 -18.25 -11.73 -19.72
CA ALA A 347 -17.03 -11.97 -18.98
C ALA A 347 -15.84 -11.97 -19.97
N ASP A 348 -14.86 -11.14 -19.69
CA ASP A 348 -13.57 -11.12 -20.37
C ASP A 348 -12.47 -11.41 -19.34
N GLN A 349 -11.33 -11.89 -19.84
CA GLN A 349 -10.19 -12.20 -18.99
C GLN A 349 -8.92 -11.82 -19.73
N PHE A 350 -7.93 -11.35 -18.97
CA PHE A 350 -6.60 -11.20 -19.51
C PHE A 350 -5.55 -11.65 -18.51
N ASP A 351 -4.56 -12.40 -19.01
CA ASP A 351 -3.41 -12.78 -18.22
C ASP A 351 -2.37 -11.66 -18.24
N VAL A 352 -1.68 -11.47 -17.11
CA VAL A 352 -0.39 -10.81 -17.04
C VAL A 352 0.63 -11.85 -16.60
N ILE A 353 1.65 -12.05 -17.44
CA ILE A 353 2.73 -12.99 -17.18
C ILE A 353 4.01 -12.25 -16.81
N VAL A 354 4.84 -12.89 -16.00
CA VAL A 354 6.21 -12.46 -15.73
C VAL A 354 7.19 -13.41 -16.42
N GLU A 355 8.25 -12.86 -17.01
CA GLU A 355 9.32 -13.63 -17.65
C GLU A 355 10.63 -13.54 -16.85
N ASN A 356 11.41 -14.62 -16.87
CA ASN A 356 12.79 -14.60 -16.37
C ASN A 356 13.75 -13.93 -17.38
N SER A 357 15.01 -13.78 -16.99
CA SER A 357 16.06 -13.19 -17.83
C SER A 357 16.30 -13.91 -19.18
N SER A 358 15.86 -15.16 -19.33
CA SER A 358 15.91 -15.90 -20.60
C SER A 358 14.69 -15.71 -21.51
N GLY A 359 13.69 -14.96 -21.04
CA GLY A 359 12.42 -14.73 -21.74
C GLY A 359 11.44 -15.89 -21.62
N ALA A 360 11.63 -16.80 -20.66
CA ALA A 360 10.68 -17.86 -20.36
C ALA A 360 9.67 -17.38 -19.31
N GLU A 361 8.40 -17.74 -19.50
CA GLU A 361 7.33 -17.51 -18.52
C GLU A 361 7.67 -18.19 -17.19
N VAL A 362 7.60 -17.42 -16.12
CA VAL A 362 7.80 -17.88 -14.74
C VAL A 362 6.47 -18.16 -14.08
N ASP A 363 5.57 -17.18 -14.13
CA ASP A 363 4.27 -17.24 -13.50
C ASP A 363 3.28 -16.29 -14.18
N ARG A 364 1.99 -16.43 -13.85
CA ARG A 364 0.90 -15.64 -14.41
C ARG A 364 -0.15 -15.32 -13.36
N VAL A 365 -0.76 -14.15 -13.51
CA VAL A 365 -2.01 -13.79 -12.85
C VAL A 365 -3.07 -13.53 -13.91
N THR A 366 -4.29 -13.99 -13.66
CA THR A 366 -5.43 -13.79 -14.56
C THR A 366 -6.32 -12.73 -13.93
N PHE A 367 -6.61 -11.68 -14.68
CA PHE A 367 -7.59 -10.67 -14.29
C PHE A 367 -8.95 -11.02 -14.90
N ASP A 368 -9.95 -11.14 -14.04
CA ASP A 368 -11.35 -11.28 -14.38
C ASP A 368 -11.97 -9.89 -14.57
N VAL A 369 -12.56 -9.65 -15.75
CA VAL A 369 -13.19 -8.38 -16.07
C VAL A 369 -14.58 -8.63 -16.63
N GLN A 370 -15.58 -8.01 -16.04
CA GLN A 370 -16.94 -8.03 -16.57
C GLN A 370 -17.17 -6.82 -17.48
N LEU A 371 -17.22 -7.07 -18.79
CA LEU A 371 -17.66 -6.07 -19.75
C LEU A 371 -19.19 -5.96 -19.67
N GLN A 372 -19.70 -4.78 -19.34
CA GLN A 372 -21.12 -4.55 -19.21
C GLN A 372 -21.54 -3.34 -20.04
N GLN A 373 -22.33 -3.55 -21.10
CA GLN A 373 -22.87 -2.46 -21.89
C GLN A 373 -23.60 -1.53 -20.94
N GLY A 374 -23.17 -0.27 -20.90
CA GLY A 374 -23.79 0.79 -20.11
C GLY A 374 -25.26 0.91 -20.50
N GLY A 375 -26.05 0.09 -19.85
CA GLY A 375 -27.48 0.03 -19.86
C GLY A 375 -27.80 -0.54 -18.49
N ILE A 376 -28.19 0.35 -17.57
CA ILE A 376 -28.95 -0.01 -16.38
C ILE A 376 -28.32 -1.14 -15.53
N THR A 377 -27.21 -0.79 -14.83
CA THR A 377 -26.73 -1.20 -13.48
C THR A 377 -26.43 -2.67 -13.12
N ASP A 378 -25.39 -2.90 -12.30
CA ASP A 378 -25.58 -3.48 -10.95
C ASP A 378 -24.44 -3.11 -9.96
N PRO A 379 -24.46 -1.91 -9.34
CA PRO A 379 -23.68 -1.59 -8.16
C PRO A 379 -24.44 -2.06 -6.91
N LEU A 380 -24.70 -3.37 -6.71
CA LEU A 380 -25.71 -3.80 -5.72
C LEU A 380 -26.92 -2.84 -5.80
N ARG A 381 -27.61 -2.79 -6.95
CA ARG A 381 -28.99 -2.29 -6.92
C ARG A 381 -29.60 -3.06 -5.77
N GLY A 382 -29.98 -2.35 -4.71
CA GLY A 382 -30.74 -2.96 -3.64
C GLY A 382 -31.75 -3.85 -4.34
N LEU A 383 -31.77 -5.13 -3.98
CA LEU A 383 -32.74 -6.07 -4.50
C LEU A 383 -34.10 -5.57 -4.02
N VAL A 384 -34.62 -4.52 -4.66
CA VAL A 384 -35.98 -4.06 -4.58
C VAL A 384 -36.70 -4.99 -5.52
N ALA A 385 -36.95 -6.16 -4.96
CA ALA A 385 -37.56 -7.31 -5.58
C ALA A 385 -38.77 -6.89 -6.39
N ALA A 386 -38.73 -7.00 -7.73
CA ALA A 386 -39.91 -7.06 -8.59
C ALA A 386 -41.09 -6.20 -8.09
N ILE A 387 -40.82 -4.94 -7.72
CA ILE A 387 -41.81 -4.06 -7.14
C ILE A 387 -42.67 -3.58 -8.31
N GLY A 388 -43.99 -3.74 -8.18
CA GLY A 388 -44.99 -3.72 -9.26
C GLY A 388 -44.63 -2.84 -10.45
N ASP A 389 -43.94 -3.42 -11.43
CA ASP A 389 -43.53 -2.72 -12.65
C ASP A 389 -44.66 -2.88 -13.69
N PRO A 390 -45.50 -1.86 -13.91
CA PRO A 390 -46.69 -2.00 -14.72
C PRO A 390 -46.45 -1.66 -16.20
N GLY A 391 -45.20 -1.35 -16.59
CA GLY A 391 -44.87 -0.91 -17.95
C GLY A 391 -44.92 0.61 -18.16
N PHE A 392 -45.09 1.41 -17.10
CA PHE A 392 -45.26 2.86 -17.15
C PHE A 392 -44.96 3.51 -15.79
N ALA A 393 -44.68 4.81 -15.77
CA ALA A 393 -44.58 5.59 -14.53
C ALA A 393 -45.93 5.71 -13.82
N TYR A 394 -45.93 5.66 -12.49
CA TYR A 394 -47.15 5.68 -11.68
C TYR A 394 -46.95 6.44 -10.37
N ALA A 395 -48.08 6.83 -9.79
CA ALA A 395 -48.18 7.42 -8.47
C ALA A 395 -48.46 6.28 -7.48
N ASP A 396 -47.52 6.05 -6.57
CA ASP A 396 -47.61 5.11 -5.46
C ASP A 396 -48.28 5.81 -4.28
N VAL A 397 -49.56 5.48 -4.05
CA VAL A 397 -50.43 6.18 -3.10
C VAL A 397 -50.28 5.62 -1.68
N ASP A 398 -49.94 4.33 -1.55
CA ASP A 398 -49.75 3.69 -0.26
C ASP A 398 -48.28 3.55 0.17
N GLU A 399 -47.37 4.14 -0.62
CA GLU A 399 -45.92 4.23 -0.39
C GLU A 399 -45.29 2.84 -0.19
N ASN A 400 -45.88 1.79 -0.77
CA ASN A 400 -45.41 0.41 -0.61
C ASN A 400 -44.44 -0.01 -1.74
N GLY A 401 -44.23 0.89 -2.71
CA GLY A 401 -43.44 0.70 -3.90
C GLY A 401 -44.19 -0.03 -5.01
N GLU A 402 -45.16 -0.91 -4.75
CA GLU A 402 -45.78 -1.81 -5.73
C GLU A 402 -47.03 -1.25 -6.41
N PHE A 403 -47.05 -1.18 -7.74
CA PHE A 403 -48.28 -0.86 -8.48
C PHE A 403 -49.42 -1.86 -8.22
N ASN A 404 -50.45 -1.41 -7.54
CA ASN A 404 -51.62 -2.14 -7.12
C ASN A 404 -52.92 -1.33 -7.32
N GLY A 405 -54.04 -1.77 -6.73
CA GLY A 405 -55.35 -1.14 -6.92
C GLY A 405 -55.52 0.24 -6.28
N ALA A 406 -54.60 0.65 -5.40
CA ALA A 406 -54.55 1.99 -4.82
C ALA A 406 -53.89 3.02 -5.76
N ASP A 407 -53.07 2.54 -6.69
CA ASP A 407 -52.16 3.37 -7.49
C ASP A 407 -52.75 3.74 -8.85
N TYR A 408 -52.14 4.74 -9.48
CA TYR A 408 -52.59 5.18 -10.80
C TYR A 408 -51.42 5.58 -11.70
N ARG A 409 -51.61 5.36 -13.00
CA ARG A 409 -50.64 5.74 -14.02
C ARG A 409 -50.46 7.25 -14.05
N VAL A 410 -49.20 7.69 -14.02
CA VAL A 410 -48.80 9.06 -14.33
C VAL A 410 -48.49 9.11 -15.82
N ASN A 411 -49.10 10.05 -16.54
CA ASN A 411 -48.84 10.25 -17.95
C ASN A 411 -47.88 11.41 -18.12
N ASP A 412 -47.01 11.31 -19.13
CA ASP A 412 -46.22 12.46 -19.56
C ASP A 412 -47.14 13.60 -20.01
N THR A 413 -46.99 14.76 -19.36
CA THR A 413 -47.75 15.99 -19.65
C THR A 413 -46.92 17.07 -20.33
N GLY A 414 -45.65 16.75 -20.65
CA GLY A 414 -44.73 17.65 -21.31
C GLY A 414 -45.21 18.11 -22.69
N SER A 415 -44.68 19.26 -23.13
CA SER A 415 -45.08 19.88 -24.39
C SER A 415 -43.92 19.89 -25.39
N GLY A 416 -44.19 19.56 -26.65
CA GLY A 416 -43.13 19.51 -27.65
C GLY A 416 -42.16 18.36 -27.38
N SER A 417 -40.95 18.69 -26.95
CA SER A 417 -39.89 17.75 -26.56
C SER A 417 -39.76 17.60 -25.05
N ASP A 418 -40.45 18.40 -24.24
CA ASP A 418 -40.34 18.30 -22.79
C ASP A 418 -41.03 17.01 -22.31
N VAL A 419 -40.50 16.41 -21.25
CA VAL A 419 -41.07 15.24 -20.57
C VAL A 419 -41.39 15.63 -19.14
N VAL A 420 -42.65 15.49 -18.73
CA VAL A 420 -43.10 15.86 -17.38
C VAL A 420 -43.91 14.73 -16.79
N TYR A 421 -43.34 14.04 -15.81
CA TYR A 421 -44.05 13.11 -14.94
C TYR A 421 -44.26 13.78 -13.58
N ASP A 422 -45.52 14.10 -13.28
CA ASP A 422 -45.93 14.76 -12.04
C ASP A 422 -47.00 13.89 -11.35
N ALA A 423 -46.64 13.33 -10.19
CA ALA A 423 -47.53 12.54 -9.34
C ALA A 423 -48.31 13.40 -8.31
N GLY A 424 -48.13 14.72 -8.32
CA GLY A 424 -48.81 15.67 -7.45
C GLY A 424 -48.51 15.42 -5.97
N SER A 425 -49.52 15.00 -5.23
CA SER A 425 -49.43 14.76 -3.77
C SER A 425 -49.00 13.34 -3.39
N ASP A 426 -48.68 12.51 -4.37
CA ASP A 426 -48.33 11.10 -4.17
C ASP A 426 -46.87 10.85 -4.63
N ARG A 427 -46.32 9.69 -4.26
CA ARG A 427 -44.93 9.33 -4.62
C ARG A 427 -44.85 8.95 -6.11
N LEU A 428 -43.97 9.58 -6.86
CA LEU A 428 -43.69 9.19 -8.24
C LEU A 428 -42.77 7.97 -8.28
N VAL A 429 -43.16 6.91 -8.98
CA VAL A 429 -42.29 5.77 -9.30
C VAL A 429 -42.08 5.69 -10.80
N VAL A 430 -40.82 5.73 -11.23
CA VAL A 430 -40.39 5.51 -12.62
C VAL A 430 -39.66 4.16 -12.70
N PRO A 431 -40.37 3.07 -13.01
CA PRO A 431 -39.80 1.73 -12.98
C PRO A 431 -38.94 1.43 -14.23
N PRO A 432 -38.08 0.39 -14.18
CA PRO A 432 -37.17 0.04 -15.28
C PRO A 432 -37.85 -0.17 -16.64
N SER A 433 -39.10 -0.64 -16.69
CA SER A 433 -39.84 -0.83 -17.95
C SER A 433 -40.12 0.45 -18.74
N VAL A 434 -40.08 1.62 -18.08
CA VAL A 434 -40.17 2.92 -18.76
C VAL A 434 -38.99 3.10 -19.72
N GLY A 435 -37.86 2.47 -19.41
CA GLY A 435 -36.61 2.64 -20.13
C GLY A 435 -36.01 4.03 -19.92
N THR A 436 -34.82 4.24 -20.48
CA THR A 436 -34.13 5.53 -20.43
C THR A 436 -35.01 6.64 -21.01
N ILE A 437 -35.18 7.73 -20.25
CA ILE A 437 -35.85 8.94 -20.70
C ILE A 437 -34.82 9.77 -21.47
N ALA A 438 -34.95 9.84 -22.80
CA ALA A 438 -34.01 10.58 -23.66
C ALA A 438 -34.75 11.62 -24.51
N THR A 439 -34.39 12.90 -24.37
CA THR A 439 -35.04 14.00 -25.10
C THR A 439 -34.11 15.17 -25.43
N ASP A 440 -34.55 16.09 -26.29
CA ASP A 440 -33.93 17.40 -26.54
C ASP A 440 -34.63 18.56 -25.81
N GLY A 441 -35.72 18.29 -25.08
CA GLY A 441 -36.42 19.22 -24.18
C GLY A 441 -36.06 19.05 -22.71
N ASP A 442 -36.80 19.72 -21.84
CA ASP A 442 -36.65 19.61 -20.38
C ASP A 442 -37.20 18.26 -19.88
N VAL A 443 -36.65 17.75 -18.77
CA VAL A 443 -37.22 16.60 -18.07
C VAL A 443 -37.53 17.01 -16.63
N THR A 444 -38.79 16.89 -16.24
CA THR A 444 -39.28 17.16 -14.88
C THR A 444 -39.93 15.90 -14.31
N LEU A 445 -39.40 15.43 -13.19
CA LEU A 445 -39.92 14.29 -12.43
C LEU A 445 -40.30 14.79 -11.03
N GLU A 446 -41.59 14.87 -10.74
CA GLU A 446 -42.13 15.55 -9.55
C GLU A 446 -43.17 14.69 -8.81
N GLY A 447 -43.17 14.79 -7.48
CA GLY A 447 -44.17 14.17 -6.59
C GLY A 447 -43.83 14.38 -5.12
N GLU A 448 -44.71 13.96 -4.20
CA GLU A 448 -44.38 13.86 -2.77
C GLU A 448 -43.53 12.59 -2.53
N GLY A 449 -42.31 12.63 -3.06
CA GLY A 449 -41.37 11.52 -3.11
C GLY A 449 -41.12 11.08 -4.55
N VAL A 450 -39.88 10.71 -4.87
CA VAL A 450 -39.52 10.18 -6.19
C VAL A 450 -38.70 8.91 -6.05
N SER A 451 -39.06 7.88 -6.81
CA SER A 451 -38.31 6.63 -6.96
C SER A 451 -37.96 6.42 -8.43
N LEU A 452 -36.70 6.64 -8.77
CA LEU A 452 -36.20 6.64 -10.14
C LEU A 452 -35.31 5.42 -10.38
N HIS A 453 -35.66 4.62 -11.37
CA HIS A 453 -34.91 3.39 -11.72
C HIS A 453 -34.39 3.38 -13.15
N VAL A 454 -34.51 4.50 -13.85
CA VAL A 454 -34.09 4.67 -15.24
C VAL A 454 -33.19 5.88 -15.38
N ASP A 455 -32.32 5.82 -16.38
CA ASP A 455 -31.46 6.95 -16.72
C ASP A 455 -32.28 8.06 -17.40
N VAL A 456 -31.86 9.31 -17.18
CA VAL A 456 -32.43 10.51 -17.79
C VAL A 456 -31.34 11.22 -18.58
N VAL A 457 -31.60 11.50 -19.86
CA VAL A 457 -30.65 12.11 -20.79
C VAL A 457 -31.32 13.25 -21.54
N THR A 458 -30.76 14.46 -21.41
CA THR A 458 -31.17 15.62 -22.21
C THR A 458 -30.06 16.06 -23.16
N THR A 459 -30.42 16.38 -24.40
CA THR A 459 -29.47 16.74 -25.47
C THR A 459 -29.65 18.16 -26.01
N GLY A 460 -30.70 18.86 -25.55
CA GLY A 460 -31.01 20.23 -25.90
C GLY A 460 -29.97 21.21 -25.39
N SER A 461 -29.80 22.35 -26.05
CA SER A 461 -28.83 23.38 -25.61
C SER A 461 -29.33 24.25 -24.45
N ASN A 462 -30.61 24.13 -24.11
CA ASN A 462 -31.27 24.85 -23.03
C ASN A 462 -32.06 23.90 -22.12
N SER A 463 -31.91 22.59 -22.30
CA SER A 463 -32.69 21.59 -21.57
C SER A 463 -32.21 21.46 -20.13
N GLU A 464 -33.13 21.29 -19.20
CA GLU A 464 -32.87 21.10 -17.78
C GLU A 464 -33.35 19.70 -17.34
N ILE A 465 -32.72 19.13 -16.30
CA ILE A 465 -33.21 17.92 -15.64
C ILE A 465 -33.56 18.30 -14.20
N THR A 466 -34.82 18.12 -13.82
CA THR A 466 -35.32 18.40 -12.47
C THR A 466 -35.96 17.15 -11.90
N VAL A 467 -35.49 16.73 -10.73
CA VAL A 467 -36.08 15.68 -9.90
C VAL A 467 -36.48 16.32 -8.57
N ASP A 468 -37.78 16.51 -8.33
CA ASP A 468 -38.29 17.19 -7.14
C ASP A 468 -39.23 16.26 -6.34
N ALA A 469 -38.79 15.86 -5.15
CA ALA A 469 -39.56 15.05 -4.22
C ALA A 469 -40.37 15.86 -3.20
N HIS A 470 -40.48 17.18 -3.38
CA HIS A 470 -41.22 18.08 -2.50
C HIS A 470 -40.83 17.90 -1.03
N SER A 471 -41.73 17.38 -0.19
CA SER A 471 -41.49 17.22 1.25
C SER A 471 -40.94 15.86 1.66
N LYS A 472 -40.73 14.95 0.70
CA LYS A 472 -40.36 13.54 0.89
C LYS A 472 -39.03 13.21 0.21
N SER A 473 -38.70 11.92 0.13
CA SER A 473 -37.39 11.41 -0.28
C SER A 473 -37.24 11.17 -1.78
N VAL A 474 -36.00 11.28 -2.26
CA VAL A 474 -35.56 10.76 -3.58
C VAL A 474 -34.79 9.47 -3.39
N GLU A 475 -35.17 8.42 -4.11
CA GLU A 475 -34.41 7.18 -4.25
C GLU A 475 -34.03 7.00 -5.73
N ALA A 476 -32.75 7.11 -6.03
CA ALA A 476 -32.22 7.13 -7.39
C ALA A 476 -30.85 6.43 -7.46
N VAL A 477 -30.74 5.27 -6.82
CA VAL A 477 -29.51 4.48 -6.72
C VAL A 477 -29.06 3.98 -8.10
N GLY A 478 -27.82 4.30 -8.46
CA GLY A 478 -27.18 3.84 -9.69
C GLY A 478 -27.75 4.45 -10.97
N VAL A 479 -28.58 5.50 -10.90
CA VAL A 479 -29.16 6.13 -12.10
C VAL A 479 -28.20 7.13 -12.75
N GLY A 480 -28.27 7.26 -14.07
CA GLY A 480 -27.61 8.33 -14.80
C GLY A 480 -28.51 9.55 -15.00
N LEU A 481 -28.06 10.74 -14.60
CA LEU A 481 -28.67 12.03 -14.92
C LEU A 481 -27.70 12.83 -15.80
N LEU A 482 -27.93 12.84 -17.12
CA LEU A 482 -26.98 13.37 -18.10
C LEU A 482 -27.58 14.54 -18.90
N SER A 483 -27.10 15.75 -18.64
CA SER A 483 -27.39 16.94 -19.44
C SER A 483 -26.24 17.19 -20.42
N VAL A 484 -26.36 16.71 -21.66
CA VAL A 484 -25.22 16.70 -22.63
C VAL A 484 -24.83 18.09 -23.11
N LYS A 485 -25.82 18.96 -23.35
CA LYS A 485 -25.62 20.36 -23.81
C LYS A 485 -26.50 21.34 -23.06
N GLY A 486 -27.26 20.83 -22.10
CA GLY A 486 -28.32 21.56 -21.44
C GLY A 486 -27.78 22.53 -20.41
N LYS A 487 -28.68 22.96 -19.55
CA LYS A 487 -28.36 23.74 -18.36
C LYS A 487 -28.38 22.80 -17.16
N ASP A 488 -29.09 23.18 -16.11
CA ASP A 488 -28.94 22.68 -14.76
C ASP A 488 -29.42 21.23 -14.65
N VAL A 489 -28.80 20.50 -13.75
CA VAL A 489 -29.31 19.23 -13.22
C VAL A 489 -29.59 19.46 -11.74
N GLU A 490 -30.85 19.35 -11.38
CA GLU A 490 -31.35 19.64 -10.03
C GLU A 490 -32.06 18.41 -9.45
N VAL A 491 -31.64 18.01 -8.26
CA VAL A 491 -32.28 16.96 -7.47
C VAL A 491 -32.59 17.52 -6.08
N THR A 492 -33.88 17.62 -5.74
CA THR A 492 -34.35 18.24 -4.49
C THR A 492 -35.28 17.32 -3.71
N ALA A 493 -35.14 17.35 -2.38
CA ALA A 493 -36.00 16.60 -1.47
C ALA A 493 -36.21 17.36 -0.14
N GLY A 494 -37.38 17.18 0.45
CA GLY A 494 -37.69 17.70 1.79
C GLY A 494 -37.36 16.72 2.91
N ASP A 495 -36.91 15.51 2.56
CA ASP A 495 -36.54 14.45 3.50
C ASP A 495 -35.14 13.91 3.20
N GLU A 496 -34.96 12.66 2.77
CA GLU A 496 -33.67 12.04 2.46
C GLU A 496 -33.44 11.92 0.94
N ILE A 497 -32.18 11.94 0.50
CA ILE A 497 -31.78 11.60 -0.88
C ILE A 497 -30.81 10.43 -0.86
N ASP A 498 -31.11 9.37 -1.60
CA ASP A 498 -30.17 8.29 -1.89
C ASP A 498 -29.84 8.26 -3.39
N LEU A 499 -28.61 8.64 -3.70
CA LEU A 499 -28.00 8.69 -5.02
C LEU A 499 -26.73 7.82 -5.07
N SER A 500 -26.64 6.81 -4.19
CA SER A 500 -25.51 5.88 -4.16
C SER A 500 -25.24 5.28 -5.55
N GLY A 501 -23.99 5.34 -6.01
CA GLY A 501 -23.57 4.85 -7.32
C GLY A 501 -24.16 5.60 -8.53
N ALA A 502 -24.91 6.69 -8.33
CA ALA A 502 -25.48 7.47 -9.43
C ALA A 502 -24.40 8.20 -10.25
N SER A 503 -24.71 8.51 -11.51
CA SER A 503 -23.84 9.29 -12.39
C SER A 503 -24.52 10.56 -12.85
N ILE A 504 -24.13 11.71 -12.32
CA ILE A 504 -24.73 13.01 -12.62
C ILE A 504 -23.73 13.82 -13.43
N ASN A 505 -24.06 14.11 -14.69
CA ASN A 505 -23.13 14.72 -15.63
C ASN A 505 -23.73 15.94 -16.32
N GLN A 506 -23.02 17.06 -16.24
CA GLN A 506 -23.39 18.32 -16.88
C GLN A 506 -22.33 18.66 -17.94
N GLY A 507 -22.76 18.55 -19.20
CA GLY A 507 -21.97 18.75 -20.40
C GLY A 507 -22.06 20.15 -21.02
N GLY A 508 -22.87 21.03 -20.44
CA GLY A 508 -23.34 22.27 -21.04
C GLY A 508 -23.14 23.49 -20.13
N LYS A 509 -24.14 24.38 -20.03
CA LYS A 509 -23.97 25.70 -19.39
C LYS A 509 -24.64 25.85 -18.03
N GLY A 510 -25.05 24.75 -17.42
CA GLY A 510 -25.71 24.77 -16.12
C GLY A 510 -24.87 24.19 -15.01
N ASP A 511 -25.39 24.34 -13.81
CA ASP A 511 -24.79 23.89 -12.57
C ASP A 511 -25.42 22.54 -12.17
N ILE A 512 -24.78 21.83 -11.24
CA ILE A 512 -25.36 20.63 -10.63
C ILE A 512 -25.71 20.96 -9.19
N THR A 513 -26.99 20.76 -8.82
CA THR A 513 -27.47 20.96 -7.46
C THR A 513 -28.15 19.70 -6.96
N VAL A 514 -27.68 19.19 -5.83
CA VAL A 514 -28.34 18.13 -5.07
C VAL A 514 -28.57 18.68 -3.66
N SER A 515 -29.83 18.91 -3.30
CA SER A 515 -30.17 19.57 -2.03
C SER A 515 -31.27 18.82 -1.31
N THR A 516 -31.08 18.58 -0.02
CA THR A 516 -32.06 17.90 0.82
C THR A 516 -32.18 18.53 2.20
N THR A 517 -33.24 18.17 2.92
CA THR A 517 -33.39 18.57 4.32
C THR A 517 -32.66 17.62 5.27
N ASN A 518 -32.83 16.31 5.15
CA ASN A 518 -32.22 15.31 6.04
C ASN A 518 -30.99 14.65 5.38
N ASP A 519 -30.81 13.34 5.54
CA ASP A 519 -29.57 12.67 5.13
C ASP A 519 -29.45 12.58 3.60
N LEU A 520 -28.21 12.65 3.11
CA LEU A 520 -27.88 12.60 1.70
C LEU A 520 -26.77 11.57 1.47
N ASP A 521 -27.07 10.53 0.69
CA ASP A 521 -26.13 9.46 0.34
C ASP A 521 -25.70 9.57 -1.13
N LEU A 522 -24.39 9.64 -1.33
CA LEU A 522 -23.67 9.72 -2.59
C LEU A 522 -22.54 8.70 -2.65
N ASP A 523 -22.59 7.66 -1.83
CA ASP A 523 -21.53 6.65 -1.80
C ASP A 523 -21.30 6.05 -3.20
N ASN A 524 -20.06 6.09 -3.68
CA ASN A 524 -19.64 5.66 -5.02
C ASN A 524 -20.29 6.42 -6.19
N ALA A 525 -20.94 7.56 -5.94
CA ALA A 525 -21.51 8.38 -7.00
C ALA A 525 -20.42 9.13 -7.80
N GLY A 526 -20.68 9.37 -9.08
CA GLY A 526 -19.85 10.22 -9.94
C GLY A 526 -20.62 11.46 -10.36
N ILE A 527 -20.19 12.64 -9.92
CA ILE A 527 -20.79 13.93 -10.28
C ILE A 527 -19.76 14.76 -11.05
N SER A 528 -20.07 15.15 -12.28
CA SER A 528 -19.13 15.93 -13.10
C SER A 528 -19.74 17.11 -13.84
N SER A 529 -19.05 18.25 -13.80
CA SER A 529 -19.36 19.45 -14.60
C SER A 529 -18.16 19.83 -15.48
N ILE A 530 -18.33 19.72 -16.81
CA ILE A 530 -17.18 19.80 -17.74
C ILE A 530 -16.92 21.21 -18.28
N GLU A 531 -17.87 22.13 -18.18
CA GLU A 531 -17.71 23.51 -18.67
C GLU A 531 -17.18 24.45 -17.59
N SER A 532 -16.47 25.50 -18.01
CA SER A 532 -15.94 26.52 -17.07
C SER A 532 -17.06 27.14 -16.24
N ASN A 533 -16.77 27.41 -14.96
CA ASN A 533 -17.62 28.22 -14.10
C ASN A 533 -19.01 27.59 -13.91
N ARG A 534 -19.03 26.26 -13.76
CA ARG A 534 -20.24 25.46 -13.49
C ARG A 534 -20.09 24.81 -12.14
N ASP A 535 -20.90 25.25 -11.20
CA ASP A 535 -20.73 24.86 -9.81
C ASP A 535 -21.38 23.49 -9.55
N ILE A 536 -20.79 22.74 -8.63
CA ILE A 536 -21.38 21.52 -8.09
C ILE A 536 -21.71 21.83 -6.64
N THR A 537 -22.99 21.76 -6.29
CA THR A 537 -23.48 21.99 -4.92
C THR A 537 -24.18 20.75 -4.43
N VAL A 538 -23.67 20.22 -3.31
CA VAL A 538 -24.28 19.12 -2.56
C VAL A 538 -24.58 19.65 -1.16
N GLU A 539 -25.85 19.66 -0.78
CA GLU A 539 -26.30 20.30 0.46
C GLU A 539 -27.30 19.44 1.25
N SER A 540 -27.08 19.34 2.55
CA SER A 540 -28.04 18.83 3.53
C SER A 540 -28.22 19.86 4.64
N THR A 541 -29.44 20.38 4.80
CA THR A 541 -29.73 21.49 5.74
C THR A 541 -30.03 21.06 7.17
N SER A 542 -30.18 19.75 7.44
CA SER A 542 -30.46 19.21 8.77
C SER A 542 -29.95 17.78 8.99
N GLY A 543 -29.30 17.16 8.00
CA GLY A 543 -28.79 15.78 8.05
C GLY A 543 -27.29 15.67 7.84
N VAL A 544 -26.82 14.43 7.62
CA VAL A 544 -25.43 14.12 7.26
C VAL A 544 -25.29 13.90 5.76
N ILE A 545 -24.11 14.22 5.21
CA ILE A 545 -23.72 13.83 3.86
C ILE A 545 -22.76 12.65 3.93
N SER A 546 -23.12 11.53 3.30
CA SER A 546 -22.20 10.42 3.01
C SER A 546 -21.84 10.45 1.53
N ALA A 547 -20.55 10.53 1.21
CA ALA A 547 -20.05 10.56 -0.16
C ALA A 547 -18.75 9.73 -0.23
N ARG A 548 -18.77 8.54 0.36
CA ARG A 548 -17.60 7.65 0.45
C ARG A 548 -17.26 7.12 -0.94
N SER A 549 -16.00 7.22 -1.33
CA SER A 549 -15.51 6.82 -2.66
C SER A 549 -16.24 7.50 -3.83
N ALA A 550 -16.89 8.65 -3.59
CA ALA A 550 -17.51 9.45 -4.63
C ALA A 550 -16.46 10.22 -5.44
N ASP A 551 -16.78 10.56 -6.69
CA ASP A 551 -16.00 11.47 -7.52
C ASP A 551 -16.81 12.74 -7.81
N LEU A 552 -16.38 13.88 -7.27
CA LEU A 552 -16.98 15.20 -7.45
C LEU A 552 -16.00 16.06 -8.25
N SER A 553 -16.18 16.12 -9.57
CA SER A 553 -15.23 16.77 -10.48
C SER A 553 -15.84 17.89 -11.30
N GLY A 554 -15.43 19.12 -11.00
CA GLY A 554 -15.96 20.32 -11.62
C GLY A 554 -14.90 21.26 -12.19
N ASN A 555 -15.33 22.06 -13.16
CA ASN A 555 -14.61 23.23 -13.65
C ASN A 555 -15.16 24.56 -13.06
N GLY A 556 -16.09 24.47 -12.09
CA GLY A 556 -16.56 25.54 -11.21
C GLY A 556 -16.19 25.28 -9.75
N ASP A 557 -16.85 25.98 -8.84
CA ASP A 557 -16.70 25.75 -7.40
C ASP A 557 -17.39 24.43 -7.03
N VAL A 558 -16.78 23.65 -6.13
CA VAL A 558 -17.37 22.41 -5.61
C VAL A 558 -17.66 22.59 -4.13
N SER A 559 -18.94 22.51 -3.75
CA SER A 559 -19.41 22.73 -2.39
C SER A 559 -20.11 21.49 -1.84
N VAL A 560 -19.67 21.01 -0.68
CA VAL A 560 -20.29 19.91 0.07
C VAL A 560 -20.62 20.41 1.48
N ILE A 561 -21.90 20.64 1.76
CA ILE A 561 -22.37 21.38 2.94
C ILE A 561 -23.36 20.51 3.72
N GLY A 562 -22.97 19.99 4.87
CA GLY A 562 -23.82 19.11 5.69
C GLY A 562 -24.00 19.61 7.12
N GLU A 563 -25.24 19.89 7.55
CA GLU A 563 -25.53 20.41 8.89
C GLU A 563 -24.94 19.53 10.01
N ASN A 564 -25.17 18.20 9.98
CA ASN A 564 -24.79 17.29 11.07
C ASN A 564 -23.50 16.49 10.81
N GLY A 565 -22.87 16.64 9.65
CA GLY A 565 -21.61 15.97 9.33
C GLY A 565 -21.40 15.73 7.85
N VAL A 566 -20.15 15.51 7.46
CA VAL A 566 -19.74 15.14 6.10
C VAL A 566 -18.73 14.00 6.15
N ASP A 567 -18.98 12.92 5.41
CA ASP A 567 -18.04 11.81 5.22
C ASP A 567 -17.63 11.67 3.75
N LEU A 568 -16.36 11.97 3.46
CA LEU A 568 -15.72 11.90 2.14
C LEU A 568 -14.60 10.85 2.12
N THR A 569 -14.72 9.79 2.94
CA THR A 569 -13.71 8.73 3.01
C THR A 569 -13.43 8.16 1.62
N GLY A 570 -12.18 8.23 1.17
CA GLY A 570 -11.74 7.72 -0.14
C GLY A 570 -12.28 8.46 -1.36
N ALA A 571 -12.96 9.60 -1.18
CA ALA A 571 -13.54 10.36 -2.28
C ALA A 571 -12.48 11.15 -3.08
N ALA A 572 -12.81 11.50 -4.32
CA ALA A 572 -12.10 12.48 -5.12
C ALA A 572 -12.94 13.76 -5.24
N VAL A 573 -12.36 14.91 -4.95
CA VAL A 573 -13.02 16.22 -5.06
C VAL A 573 -12.10 17.16 -5.82
N SER A 574 -12.58 17.73 -6.92
CA SER A 574 -11.73 18.57 -7.78
C SER A 574 -12.47 19.77 -8.37
N GLY A 575 -11.85 20.94 -8.26
CA GLY A 575 -12.32 22.21 -8.83
C GLY A 575 -11.18 22.84 -9.62
N VAL A 576 -10.96 22.40 -10.86
CA VAL A 576 -9.65 22.50 -11.55
C VAL A 576 -9.58 23.55 -12.68
N LYS A 577 -10.40 24.61 -12.59
CA LYS A 577 -10.36 25.70 -13.56
C LYS A 577 -10.55 27.07 -12.93
N ASP A 578 -9.95 28.09 -13.54
CA ASP A 578 -10.23 29.51 -13.28
C ASP A 578 -10.12 29.97 -11.80
N ASN A 579 -9.25 29.34 -11.00
CA ASN A 579 -9.08 29.55 -9.54
C ASN A 579 -10.33 29.24 -8.71
N ARG A 580 -11.10 28.24 -9.14
CA ARG A 580 -12.29 27.78 -8.41
C ARG A 580 -11.92 26.98 -7.17
N GLY A 581 -12.67 27.20 -6.12
CA GLY A 581 -12.43 26.68 -4.80
C GLY A 581 -13.18 25.39 -4.53
N ILE A 582 -12.82 24.78 -3.41
CA ILE A 582 -13.49 23.62 -2.84
C ILE A 582 -13.92 24.02 -1.44
N TYR A 583 -15.21 23.87 -1.14
CA TYR A 583 -15.80 24.24 0.15
C TYR A 583 -16.44 23.00 0.75
N ILE A 584 -15.95 22.57 1.91
CA ILE A 584 -16.49 21.44 2.65
C ILE A 584 -16.85 21.96 4.04
N ASP A 585 -18.14 21.98 4.35
CA ASP A 585 -18.66 22.61 5.56
C ASP A 585 -19.51 21.63 6.38
N SER A 586 -19.36 21.67 7.70
CA SER A 586 -20.31 21.09 8.63
C SER A 586 -20.61 21.98 9.83
N ALA A 587 -21.81 22.54 9.83
CA ALA A 587 -22.26 23.56 10.78
C ALA A 587 -22.42 23.07 12.23
N SER A 588 -22.68 21.77 12.44
CA SER A 588 -22.84 21.18 13.78
C SER A 588 -22.11 19.85 13.98
N GLY A 589 -21.61 19.26 12.88
CA GLY A 589 -20.97 17.95 12.84
C GLY A 589 -19.46 17.98 12.64
N GLY A 590 -18.90 16.78 12.43
CA GLY A 590 -17.50 16.60 12.05
C GLY A 590 -17.35 16.31 10.55
N ILE A 591 -16.11 16.42 10.05
CA ILE A 591 -15.77 16.09 8.67
C ILE A 591 -14.76 14.93 8.67
N ASN A 592 -15.06 13.88 7.92
CA ASN A 592 -14.16 12.75 7.70
C ASN A 592 -13.59 12.78 6.28
N LEU A 593 -12.27 12.98 6.17
CA LEU A 593 -11.52 13.11 4.92
C LEU A 593 -10.46 11.98 4.76
N ASN A 594 -10.63 10.85 5.44
CA ASN A 594 -9.65 9.77 5.38
C ASN A 594 -9.50 9.23 3.95
N GLY A 595 -8.28 9.19 3.42
CA GLY A 595 -7.99 8.72 2.06
C GLY A 595 -8.53 9.61 0.94
N VAL A 596 -9.05 10.80 1.25
CA VAL A 596 -9.60 11.71 0.24
C VAL A 596 -8.50 12.24 -0.69
N VAL A 597 -8.85 12.54 -1.93
CA VAL A 597 -8.03 13.34 -2.86
C VAL A 597 -8.77 14.64 -3.17
N ILE A 598 -8.23 15.78 -2.73
CA ILE A 598 -8.77 17.12 -2.97
C ILE A 598 -7.80 17.90 -3.86
N LEU A 599 -8.26 18.34 -5.03
CA LEU A 599 -7.45 19.11 -5.99
C LEU A 599 -8.16 20.41 -6.41
N GLY A 600 -7.74 21.51 -5.80
CA GLY A 600 -8.21 22.86 -6.13
C GLY A 600 -7.26 23.61 -7.07
N ASP A 601 -7.79 24.29 -8.07
CA ASP A 601 -7.10 25.39 -8.73
C ASP A 601 -7.07 26.64 -7.82
N GLY A 602 -8.19 26.91 -7.15
CA GLY A 602 -8.35 27.90 -6.09
C GLY A 602 -8.18 27.31 -4.70
N GLY A 603 -8.72 27.99 -3.69
CA GLY A 603 -8.54 27.65 -2.28
C GLY A 603 -9.41 26.46 -1.88
N SER A 604 -8.94 25.70 -0.91
CA SER A 604 -9.71 24.63 -0.28
C SER A 604 -10.03 25.06 1.15
N GLU A 605 -11.31 25.23 1.44
CA GLU A 605 -11.81 25.61 2.77
C GLU A 605 -12.61 24.44 3.34
N ILE A 606 -12.15 23.96 4.49
CA ILE A 606 -12.74 22.84 5.24
C ILE A 606 -13.10 23.39 6.62
N ASP A 607 -14.38 23.53 6.90
CA ASP A 607 -14.88 24.09 8.16
C ASP A 607 -15.81 23.09 8.85
N ALA A 608 -15.49 22.72 10.09
CA ALA A 608 -16.27 21.80 10.89
C ALA A 608 -16.50 22.36 12.30
N GLU A 609 -17.73 22.23 12.81
CA GLU A 609 -18.00 22.50 14.22
C GLU A 609 -17.26 21.51 15.13
N ALA A 610 -17.24 20.22 14.77
CA ALA A 610 -16.58 19.15 15.51
C ALA A 610 -15.22 18.73 14.88
N ASN A 611 -14.87 17.44 14.95
CA ASN A 611 -13.54 16.94 14.55
C ASN A 611 -13.37 16.89 13.03
N ILE A 612 -12.12 17.07 12.57
CA ILE A 612 -11.69 16.81 11.18
C ILE A 612 -10.70 15.65 11.18
N TYR A 613 -10.94 14.63 10.36
CA TYR A 613 -10.04 13.46 10.20
C TYR A 613 -9.39 13.41 8.81
N VAL A 614 -8.07 13.23 8.74
CA VAL A 614 -7.27 13.32 7.49
C VAL A 614 -6.23 12.19 7.35
N VAL A 615 -6.58 10.95 7.71
CA VAL A 615 -5.65 9.80 7.58
C VAL A 615 -5.42 9.48 6.10
N GLY A 616 -4.17 9.52 5.62
CA GLY A 616 -3.82 9.19 4.24
C GLY A 616 -4.42 10.11 3.17
N SER A 617 -4.88 11.31 3.55
CA SER A 617 -5.49 12.26 2.61
C SER A 617 -4.46 12.96 1.74
N ASN A 618 -4.81 13.30 0.51
CA ASN A 618 -4.03 14.18 -0.37
C ASN A 618 -4.83 15.44 -0.71
N ILE A 619 -4.41 16.59 -0.18
CA ILE A 619 -5.15 17.85 -0.29
C ILE A 619 -4.21 18.90 -0.88
N ALA A 620 -4.50 19.36 -2.09
CA ALA A 620 -3.64 20.30 -2.79
C ALA A 620 -4.40 21.47 -3.44
N SER A 621 -3.90 22.68 -3.22
CA SER A 621 -4.27 23.89 -3.98
C SER A 621 -3.10 24.31 -4.87
N SER A 622 -3.29 24.32 -6.19
CA SER A 622 -2.18 24.18 -7.15
C SER A 622 -1.85 25.39 -8.03
N LYS A 623 -2.78 26.35 -8.25
CA LYS A 623 -2.48 27.58 -9.03
C LYS A 623 -2.26 28.78 -8.12
N GLY A 624 -1.27 29.63 -8.40
CA GLY A 624 -0.84 30.72 -7.49
C GLY A 624 -1.65 32.02 -7.56
N SER A 625 -2.97 31.95 -7.44
CA SER A 625 -3.82 33.14 -7.37
C SER A 625 -3.85 33.75 -5.96
N ALA A 626 -4.63 34.82 -5.72
CA ALA A 626 -4.75 35.39 -4.39
C ALA A 626 -5.43 34.45 -3.37
N ASN A 627 -6.18 33.44 -3.84
CA ASN A 627 -7.05 32.57 -3.06
C ASN A 627 -6.63 31.10 -3.26
N SER A 628 -5.40 30.74 -2.90
CA SER A 628 -4.85 29.40 -3.20
C SER A 628 -4.26 28.78 -1.95
N ASP A 629 -5.05 28.95 -0.90
CA ASP A 629 -4.79 28.57 0.47
C ASP A 629 -5.50 27.24 0.74
N VAL A 630 -4.97 26.46 1.68
CA VAL A 630 -5.68 25.34 2.27
C VAL A 630 -5.99 25.71 3.71
N ILE A 631 -7.27 25.92 4.02
CA ILE A 631 -7.75 26.35 5.32
C ILE A 631 -8.59 25.22 5.92
N MET A 632 -8.20 24.76 7.11
CA MET A 632 -8.95 23.79 7.90
C MET A 632 -9.28 24.37 9.27
N THR A 633 -10.57 24.40 9.62
CA THR A 633 -11.03 24.94 10.90
C THR A 633 -11.91 23.92 11.63
N SER A 634 -11.52 23.56 12.85
CA SER A 634 -12.34 22.78 13.78
C SER A 634 -12.69 23.65 15.00
N HIS A 635 -13.95 24.10 15.09
CA HIS A 635 -14.38 25.12 16.07
C HIS A 635 -14.46 24.62 17.51
N THR A 636 -14.82 23.35 17.72
CA THR A 636 -14.90 22.73 19.06
C THR A 636 -14.08 21.45 19.19
N GLY A 637 -13.60 20.90 18.07
CA GLY A 637 -12.94 19.60 17.99
C GLY A 637 -11.41 19.65 17.83
N MET A 638 -10.89 18.57 17.27
CA MET A 638 -9.50 18.40 16.87
C MET A 638 -9.37 18.18 15.36
N VAL A 639 -8.17 18.47 14.83
CA VAL A 639 -7.74 18.01 13.50
C VAL A 639 -6.77 16.86 13.71
N SER A 640 -7.06 15.69 13.13
CA SER A 640 -6.32 14.45 13.41
C SER A 640 -6.09 13.60 12.17
N GLY A 641 -4.89 13.05 12.02
CA GLY A 641 -4.58 12.12 10.93
C GLY A 641 -3.22 11.48 11.08
N ARG A 642 -2.81 10.74 10.06
CA ARG A 642 -1.43 10.26 9.85
C ARG A 642 -1.21 10.15 8.35
N GLU A 643 0.04 10.31 7.90
CA GLU A 643 0.41 10.13 6.49
C GLU A 643 -0.39 11.02 5.52
N ALA A 644 -0.85 12.18 5.99
CA ALA A 644 -1.53 13.15 5.12
C ALA A 644 -0.51 13.89 4.26
N ALA A 645 -0.87 14.20 3.02
CA ALA A 645 -0.14 15.13 2.16
C ALA A 645 -1.00 16.38 1.94
N ILE A 646 -0.61 17.50 2.53
CA ILE A 646 -1.32 18.77 2.44
C ILE A 646 -0.39 19.79 1.77
N SER A 647 -0.81 20.43 0.69
CA SER A 647 0.01 21.38 -0.05
C SER A 647 -0.79 22.59 -0.52
N ALA A 648 -0.29 23.79 -0.27
CA ALA A 648 -0.84 25.02 -0.82
C ALA A 648 0.22 25.82 -1.58
N LYS A 649 -0.18 26.51 -2.65
CA LYS A 649 0.71 27.47 -3.32
C LYS A 649 0.98 28.73 -2.50
N ARG A 650 0.14 29.00 -1.51
CA ARG A 650 0.23 30.15 -0.63
C ARG A 650 0.30 29.68 0.81
N ASP A 651 -0.84 29.62 1.48
CA ASP A 651 -0.92 29.50 2.92
C ASP A 651 -1.69 28.21 3.29
N VAL A 652 -1.12 27.38 4.16
CA VAL A 652 -1.77 26.26 4.84
C VAL A 652 -2.06 26.71 6.26
N VAL A 653 -3.33 26.87 6.58
CA VAL A 653 -3.80 27.30 7.90
C VAL A 653 -4.67 26.21 8.51
N ILE A 654 -4.22 25.61 9.60
CA ILE A 654 -4.97 24.60 10.35
C ILE A 654 -5.26 25.14 11.74
N THR A 655 -6.54 25.31 12.06
CA THR A 655 -7.00 25.78 13.38
C THR A 655 -7.86 24.71 14.04
N ALA A 656 -7.55 24.36 15.29
CA ALA A 656 -8.34 23.43 16.08
C ALA A 656 -8.49 23.90 17.52
N ALA A 657 -9.71 23.81 18.06
CA ALA A 657 -9.98 24.24 19.43
C ALA A 657 -9.28 23.40 20.49
N THR A 658 -9.03 22.11 20.22
CA THR A 658 -8.46 21.19 21.22
C THR A 658 -7.03 20.73 20.89
N ARG A 659 -6.80 20.15 19.71
CA ARG A 659 -5.54 19.52 19.32
C ARG A 659 -5.39 19.45 17.80
N ILE A 660 -4.14 19.54 17.33
CA ILE A 660 -3.70 19.13 16.00
C ILE A 660 -2.75 17.93 16.19
N SER A 661 -3.03 16.80 15.56
CA SER A 661 -2.19 15.59 15.58
C SER A 661 -2.06 14.99 14.18
N LEU A 662 -0.90 15.15 13.55
CA LEU A 662 -0.62 14.80 12.16
C LEU A 662 0.70 14.02 11.98
N PRO A 663 1.01 12.99 12.80
CA PRO A 663 2.26 12.23 12.68
C PRO A 663 2.50 11.69 11.26
N ASN A 664 3.75 11.75 10.82
CA ASN A 664 4.20 11.28 9.50
C ASN A 664 3.50 11.95 8.32
N SER A 665 2.93 13.15 8.51
CA SER A 665 2.27 13.90 7.45
C SER A 665 3.22 14.90 6.80
N SER A 666 3.06 15.14 5.49
CA SER A 666 3.75 16.20 4.75
C SER A 666 2.84 17.41 4.65
N ILE A 667 3.32 18.56 5.11
CA ILE A 667 2.61 19.85 5.00
C ILE A 667 3.50 20.82 4.26
N GLU A 668 3.15 21.11 3.01
CA GLU A 668 3.89 22.00 2.12
C GLU A 668 3.17 23.35 2.00
N ASP A 669 3.88 24.39 2.42
CA ASP A 669 3.44 25.78 2.39
C ASP A 669 4.47 26.61 1.61
N LYS A 670 4.07 27.78 1.10
CA LYS A 670 5.01 28.68 0.42
C LYS A 670 6.09 29.24 1.37
N ASP A 671 5.67 29.62 2.57
CA ASP A 671 6.50 30.22 3.60
C ASP A 671 6.64 29.26 4.79
N SER A 672 5.59 29.10 5.59
CA SER A 672 5.51 28.15 6.72
C SER A 672 4.05 27.92 7.11
N PRO A 673 3.63 26.66 7.37
CA PRO A 673 2.24 26.39 7.73
C PRO A 673 1.88 26.99 9.09
N GLU A 674 0.67 27.55 9.19
CA GLU A 674 0.11 28.10 10.43
C GLU A 674 -0.74 27.03 11.14
N LEU A 675 -0.23 26.50 12.26
CA LEU A 675 -0.91 25.48 13.06
C LEU A 675 -1.34 26.05 14.42
N ASN A 676 -2.64 26.27 14.57
CA ASN A 676 -3.23 26.98 15.70
C ASN A 676 -4.06 26.03 16.58
N ALA A 677 -3.46 25.48 17.63
CA ALA A 677 -4.16 24.69 18.64
C ALA A 677 -3.45 24.70 20.01
N PRO A 678 -4.16 24.38 21.12
CA PRO A 678 -3.54 24.21 22.44
C PRO A 678 -2.44 23.14 22.48
N VAL A 679 -2.56 22.09 21.67
CA VAL A 679 -1.59 21.00 21.53
C VAL A 679 -1.37 20.74 20.04
N VAL A 680 -0.10 20.71 19.61
CA VAL A 680 0.31 20.44 18.23
C VAL A 680 1.34 19.31 18.22
N GLU A 681 1.03 18.25 17.48
CA GLU A 681 1.89 17.10 17.20
C GLU A 681 1.90 16.92 15.67
N THR A 682 3.05 17.08 15.02
CA THR A 682 3.23 16.98 13.55
C THR A 682 4.32 15.98 13.22
#